data_AF-A0A0D8XW48-F1
#
_entry.id   AF-A0A0D8XW48-F1
#
_cell.length_a   1.000
_cell.length_b   1.000
_cell.length_c   1.000
_cell.angle_alpha   90.00
_cell.angle_beta   90.00
_cell.angle_gamma   90.00
#
_symmetry.space_group_name_H-M   'P 1'
#
loop_
_entity.id
_entity.type
_entity.pdbx_description
1 polymer ?
#
loop_
_entity_poly.entity_id
_entity_poly.type
_entity_poly.pdbx_seq_one_letter_code
_entity_poly.pdbx_strand_id
1 'polypeptide(L)'
;MTMYSYDAQQLVTISSSQMHANFTWQGSLLVMTSERRQTKNGWLDSSFAVEYDELMRATSIQAVIAGTAVEPIQLIYDDKTAFMSSYANYQIIKEPTMVRIHGFKMMHERSFDAYRQPFELKIVIGDVRLTLATVRDVAGRTHLNTWQTISGKFKEVKTFDAQGRLATCDVSGKAKYVFKYNNDSRIILINDVSYEWHSGGVPKKVGQLEYGVDGNGWTIKRGDVYFELDGYGRLIGARGLSVDMKFDYDHLHRLISIQNGLMFYSLFYTLPHLPHSVSHFQSSSDSTATAIFYTEEGVPFAMSRDGFRFAIALDDDDSLRYVLSESGIEKEVHRDPLGRVIADTQTTFWVPLGFHGGIDIPELYITIMKNGRPYDTILGRYMSFGPYHISRLHLDDISRTLDPFALEPFNSSLLIPTDVATWFRLAGLSPILLPSTDSHLFCQPSVCARSLASFPSRLRTFSHLSSLYSSELLDSTFTAMFPSEDIIFGVEDAGFHDLLLLTPKGNMTSVDLFPILDRNESAVIQSIVEPAQEISWRVLGTTWERHFVRPDAVPSSLTSSSLPHFTLVISRNNVELRNGKTKIFVHFSSNAETVNKMLMDDLRRREGPDVWRAERKRIERGESRQPWTQQQKRELLAKSTVSGYTIELDNSLEARFLSVHIWRFVKES
;
A
#
# COMPACT_ATOMS: atom_id res chain seq x y z
N MET A 1 -1.42 15.52 -11.74
CA MET A 1 -1.72 15.79 -10.32
C MET A 1 -3.13 15.30 -10.05
N THR A 2 -3.37 14.72 -8.88
CA THR A 2 -4.70 14.21 -8.48
C THR A 2 -5.24 15.12 -7.38
N MET A 3 -6.41 15.71 -7.61
CA MET A 3 -7.14 16.54 -6.66
C MET A 3 -8.24 15.72 -5.99
N TYR A 4 -8.43 15.95 -4.70
CA TYR A 4 -9.44 15.31 -3.88
C TYR A 4 -10.37 16.39 -3.32
N SER A 5 -11.67 16.22 -3.50
CA SER A 5 -12.68 17.07 -2.87
C SER A 5 -13.40 16.29 -1.80
N TYR A 6 -13.52 16.89 -0.62
CA TYR A 6 -14.24 16.32 0.52
C TYR A 6 -15.43 17.20 0.88
N ASP A 7 -16.53 16.57 1.27
CA ASP A 7 -17.61 17.21 2.03
C ASP A 7 -17.54 16.68 3.46
N ALA A 8 -17.21 17.56 4.39
CA ALA A 8 -16.68 17.20 5.70
C ALA A 8 -15.53 16.18 5.62
N GLN A 9 -15.81 14.90 5.90
CA GLN A 9 -14.83 13.80 5.87
C GLN A 9 -15.06 12.81 4.73
N GLN A 10 -16.15 12.98 3.97
CA GLN A 10 -16.48 12.07 2.88
C GLN A 10 -15.82 12.54 1.62
N LEU A 11 -15.11 11.63 0.96
CA LEU A 11 -14.57 11.88 -0.36
C LEU A 11 -15.73 11.98 -1.36
N VAL A 12 -15.86 13.13 -2.02
CA VAL A 12 -16.94 13.40 -2.99
C VAL A 12 -16.44 13.28 -4.40
N THR A 13 -15.26 13.85 -4.70
CA THR A 13 -14.66 13.75 -6.04
C THR A 13 -13.17 13.50 -6.00
N ILE A 14 -12.70 12.75 -7.01
CA ILE A 14 -11.30 12.63 -7.37
C ILE A 14 -11.17 13.10 -8.81
N SER A 15 -10.20 13.97 -9.06
CA SER A 15 -9.93 14.53 -10.37
C SER A 15 -8.43 14.47 -10.67
N SER A 16 -8.06 13.82 -11.76
CA SER A 16 -6.68 13.79 -12.27
C SER A 16 -6.71 13.89 -13.79
N SER A 17 -5.52 14.01 -14.40
CA SER A 17 -5.41 14.02 -15.86
C SER A 17 -5.97 12.76 -16.52
N GLN A 18 -5.94 11.61 -15.84
CA GLN A 18 -6.31 10.30 -16.40
C GLN A 18 -7.61 9.72 -15.83
N MET A 19 -8.14 10.28 -14.73
CA MET A 19 -9.30 9.73 -14.03
C MET A 19 -10.11 10.84 -13.37
N HIS A 20 -11.42 10.77 -13.50
CA HIS A 20 -12.38 11.53 -12.73
C HIS A 20 -13.36 10.57 -12.05
N ALA A 21 -13.56 10.65 -10.74
CA ALA A 21 -14.52 9.83 -10.02
C ALA A 21 -15.35 10.69 -9.07
N ASN A 22 -16.64 10.37 -9.01
CA ASN A 22 -17.65 10.98 -8.15
C ASN A 22 -18.23 9.90 -7.25
N PHE A 23 -18.36 10.21 -5.97
CA PHE A 23 -18.89 9.32 -4.95
C PHE A 23 -20.15 9.93 -4.37
N THR A 24 -21.21 9.14 -4.28
CA THR A 24 -22.49 9.53 -3.67
C THR A 24 -22.72 8.68 -2.44
N TRP A 25 -22.94 9.35 -1.32
CA TRP A 25 -23.08 8.73 -0.01
C TRP A 25 -24.49 8.94 0.55
N GLN A 26 -25.00 7.95 1.28
CA GLN A 26 -26.20 8.06 2.11
C GLN A 26 -25.81 7.74 3.56
N GLY A 27 -25.71 8.79 4.40
CA GLY A 27 -25.04 8.63 5.69
C GLY A 27 -23.59 8.19 5.46
N SER A 28 -23.13 7.13 6.12
CA SER A 28 -21.79 6.55 5.94
C SER A 28 -21.67 5.54 4.80
N LEU A 29 -22.77 5.23 4.09
CA LEU A 29 -22.79 4.19 3.05
C LEU A 29 -22.52 4.76 1.66
N LEU A 30 -21.61 4.14 0.93
CA LEU A 30 -21.36 4.45 -0.48
C LEU A 30 -22.46 3.82 -1.34
N VAL A 31 -23.32 4.62 -1.94
CA VAL A 31 -24.47 4.14 -2.75
C VAL A 31 -24.17 4.20 -4.24
N MET A 32 -23.36 5.15 -4.69
CA MET A 32 -23.00 5.24 -6.10
C MET A 32 -21.56 5.73 -6.29
N THR A 33 -20.85 5.11 -7.23
CA THR A 33 -19.61 5.61 -7.79
C THR A 33 -19.80 5.81 -9.28
N SER A 34 -19.52 7.01 -9.78
CA SER A 34 -19.42 7.29 -11.21
C SER A 34 -17.97 7.63 -11.50
N GLU A 35 -17.35 6.92 -12.44
CA GLU A 35 -15.98 7.19 -12.83
C GLU A 35 -15.83 7.28 -14.34
N ARG A 36 -14.85 8.08 -14.74
CA ARG A 36 -14.47 8.36 -16.10
C ARG A 36 -12.96 8.18 -16.18
N ARG A 37 -12.51 7.26 -17.04
CA ARG A 37 -11.08 6.92 -17.20
C ARG A 37 -10.61 7.26 -18.61
N GLN A 38 -9.45 7.90 -18.71
CA GLN A 38 -8.85 8.26 -19.99
C GLN A 38 -8.20 7.03 -20.61
N THR A 39 -8.58 6.72 -21.85
CA THR A 39 -7.96 5.67 -22.66
C THR A 39 -7.35 6.27 -23.92
N LYS A 40 -6.68 5.44 -24.73
CA LYS A 40 -6.16 5.84 -26.05
C LYS A 40 -7.28 6.34 -26.99
N ASN A 41 -8.49 5.81 -26.85
CA ASN A 41 -9.62 6.10 -27.74
C ASN A 41 -10.56 7.18 -27.19
N GLY A 42 -10.17 7.85 -26.09
CA GLY A 42 -10.98 8.85 -25.40
C GLY A 42 -11.37 8.42 -23.99
N TRP A 43 -12.35 9.11 -23.43
CA TRP A 43 -12.84 8.84 -22.08
C TRP A 43 -13.86 7.70 -22.09
N LEU A 44 -13.69 6.74 -21.17
CA LEU A 44 -14.65 5.67 -20.90
C LEU A 44 -15.35 5.93 -19.57
N ASP A 45 -16.67 5.90 -19.60
CA ASP A 45 -17.52 6.12 -18.43
C ASP A 45 -17.97 4.78 -17.84
N SER A 46 -17.92 4.67 -16.53
CA SER A 46 -18.43 3.53 -15.76
C SER A 46 -19.19 4.02 -14.53
N SER A 47 -20.19 3.25 -14.11
CA SER A 47 -20.94 3.52 -12.90
C SER A 47 -21.23 2.25 -12.11
N PHE A 48 -21.26 2.40 -10.80
CA PHE A 48 -21.49 1.33 -9.84
C PHE A 48 -22.49 1.81 -8.81
N ALA A 49 -23.63 1.13 -8.73
CA ALA A 49 -24.66 1.39 -7.74
C ALA A 49 -24.71 0.23 -6.73
N VAL A 50 -24.81 0.56 -5.45
CA VAL A 50 -24.90 -0.39 -4.35
C VAL A 50 -26.15 -0.10 -3.55
N GLU A 51 -27.01 -1.11 -3.40
CA GLU A 51 -28.19 -1.06 -2.53
C GLU A 51 -27.89 -1.76 -1.21
N TYR A 52 -28.56 -1.33 -0.15
CA TYR A 52 -28.36 -1.83 1.21
C TYR A 52 -29.69 -2.20 1.87
N ASP A 53 -29.65 -3.16 2.78
CA ASP A 53 -30.78 -3.47 3.68
C ASP A 53 -30.79 -2.59 4.95
N GLU A 54 -31.77 -2.82 5.83
CA GLU A 54 -31.92 -2.09 7.09
C GLU A 54 -30.77 -2.35 8.09
N LEU A 55 -29.99 -3.42 7.88
CA LEU A 55 -28.78 -3.73 8.65
C LEU A 55 -27.52 -3.16 7.99
N MET A 56 -27.67 -2.27 7.01
CA MET A 56 -26.57 -1.60 6.31
C MET A 56 -25.68 -2.57 5.52
N ARG A 57 -26.20 -3.73 5.12
CA ARG A 57 -25.50 -4.74 4.32
C ARG A 57 -25.81 -4.55 2.86
N ALA A 58 -24.81 -4.66 2.00
CA ALA A 58 -25.02 -4.59 0.56
C ALA A 58 -25.89 -5.75 0.08
N THR A 59 -26.97 -5.48 -0.64
CA THR A 59 -27.92 -6.48 -1.18
C THR A 59 -27.84 -6.61 -2.69
N SER A 60 -27.48 -5.54 -3.39
CA SER A 60 -27.38 -5.51 -4.85
C SER A 60 -26.23 -4.62 -5.27
N ILE A 61 -25.43 -5.09 -6.22
CA ILE A 61 -24.38 -4.31 -6.85
C ILE A 61 -24.61 -4.34 -8.36
N GLN A 62 -24.98 -3.20 -8.92
CA GLN A 62 -25.17 -3.02 -10.36
C GLN A 62 -23.99 -2.26 -10.95
N ALA A 63 -23.34 -2.85 -11.95
CA ALA A 63 -22.25 -2.24 -12.69
C ALA A 63 -22.67 -1.91 -14.13
N VAL A 64 -22.26 -0.75 -14.62
CA VAL A 64 -22.26 -0.38 -16.04
C VAL A 64 -20.83 0.02 -16.37
N ILE A 65 -20.16 -0.77 -17.19
CA ILE A 65 -18.74 -0.61 -17.52
C ILE A 65 -18.62 -0.25 -18.99
N ALA A 66 -17.98 0.88 -19.29
CA ALA A 66 -17.82 1.40 -20.66
C ALA A 66 -19.14 1.48 -21.45
N GLY A 67 -20.25 1.80 -20.78
CA GLY A 67 -21.59 1.85 -21.37
C GLY A 67 -22.32 0.50 -21.48
N THR A 68 -21.69 -0.60 -21.12
CA THR A 68 -22.30 -1.94 -21.13
C THR A 68 -22.74 -2.34 -19.72
N ALA A 69 -24.02 -2.65 -19.55
CA ALA A 69 -24.54 -3.18 -18.29
C ALA A 69 -24.03 -4.61 -18.05
N VAL A 70 -23.51 -4.86 -16.85
CA VAL A 70 -23.08 -6.19 -16.39
C VAL A 70 -24.21 -6.83 -15.57
N GLU A 71 -24.25 -8.17 -15.52
CA GLU A 71 -25.17 -8.91 -14.65
C GLU A 71 -25.02 -8.42 -13.19
N PRO A 72 -26.13 -8.03 -12.52
CA PRO A 72 -26.06 -7.56 -11.14
C PRO A 72 -25.62 -8.67 -10.18
N ILE A 73 -24.79 -8.30 -9.22
CA ILE A 73 -24.42 -9.18 -8.12
C ILE A 73 -25.45 -9.02 -7.01
N GLN A 74 -26.30 -10.02 -6.85
CA GLN A 74 -27.29 -10.09 -5.77
C GLN A 74 -26.68 -10.80 -4.54
N LEU A 75 -26.87 -10.22 -3.35
CA LEU A 75 -26.44 -10.76 -2.07
C LEU A 75 -27.67 -10.99 -1.20
N ILE A 76 -27.84 -12.21 -0.70
CA ILE A 76 -28.92 -12.58 0.20
C ILE A 76 -28.28 -13.12 1.47
N TYR A 77 -28.85 -12.73 2.61
CA TYR A 77 -28.38 -13.13 3.93
C TYR A 77 -29.41 -13.99 4.63
N ASP A 78 -28.93 -14.87 5.50
CA ASP A 78 -29.80 -15.65 6.39
C ASP A 78 -30.27 -14.78 7.57
N ASP A 79 -31.57 -14.77 7.85
CA ASP A 79 -32.16 -13.88 8.86
C ASP A 79 -31.71 -14.20 10.30
N LYS A 80 -31.23 -15.43 10.56
CA LYS A 80 -30.84 -15.88 11.91
C LYS A 80 -29.36 -15.69 12.16
N THR A 81 -28.53 -16.06 11.19
CA THR A 81 -27.07 -16.06 11.31
C THR A 81 -26.45 -14.78 10.74
N ALA A 82 -27.19 -14.03 9.93
CA ALA A 82 -26.76 -12.86 9.17
C ALA A 82 -25.58 -13.11 8.21
N PHE A 83 -25.16 -14.36 8.02
CA PHE A 83 -24.19 -14.74 7.00
C PHE A 83 -24.83 -14.71 5.62
N MET A 84 -24.01 -14.47 4.61
CA MET A 84 -24.42 -14.55 3.21
C MET A 84 -24.83 -15.98 2.85
N SER A 85 -26.11 -16.16 2.51
CA SER A 85 -26.72 -17.43 2.11
C SER A 85 -26.82 -17.60 0.60
N SER A 86 -26.75 -16.49 -0.15
CA SER A 86 -26.65 -16.51 -1.61
C SER A 86 -25.81 -15.34 -2.12
N TYR A 87 -25.03 -15.58 -3.17
CA TYR A 87 -24.21 -14.56 -3.83
C TYR A 87 -24.19 -14.79 -5.34
N ALA A 88 -24.57 -13.79 -6.13
CA ALA A 88 -24.68 -13.89 -7.59
C ALA A 88 -25.47 -15.13 -8.05
N ASN A 89 -26.58 -15.43 -7.35
CA ASN A 89 -27.45 -16.60 -7.55
C ASN A 89 -26.81 -17.97 -7.22
N TYR A 90 -25.60 -18.01 -6.65
CA TYR A 90 -25.06 -19.23 -6.05
C TYR A 90 -25.56 -19.36 -4.62
N GLN A 91 -26.03 -20.55 -4.26
CA GLN A 91 -26.44 -20.86 -2.89
C GLN A 91 -25.23 -21.26 -2.06
N ILE A 92 -25.12 -20.67 -0.86
CA ILE A 92 -24.03 -20.89 0.08
C ILE A 92 -24.58 -21.65 1.28
N ILE A 93 -24.01 -22.83 1.54
CA ILE A 93 -24.27 -23.64 2.71
C ILE A 93 -23.02 -23.57 3.57
N LYS A 94 -23.16 -22.98 4.76
CA LYS A 94 -22.08 -22.81 5.74
C LYS A 94 -22.36 -23.68 6.96
N GLU A 95 -21.44 -24.59 7.22
CA GLU A 95 -21.46 -25.50 8.36
C GLU A 95 -20.13 -25.38 9.12
N PRO A 96 -20.04 -25.89 10.37
CA PRO A 96 -18.81 -25.85 11.14
C PRO A 96 -17.60 -26.47 10.43
N THR A 97 -17.80 -27.55 9.68
CA THR A 97 -16.68 -28.28 9.06
C THR A 97 -16.53 -28.00 7.57
N MET A 98 -17.42 -27.21 6.95
CA MET A 98 -17.40 -26.98 5.52
C MET A 98 -18.17 -25.72 5.09
N VAL A 99 -17.74 -25.15 3.98
CA VAL A 99 -18.49 -24.16 3.21
C VAL A 99 -18.67 -24.72 1.81
N ARG A 100 -19.92 -24.92 1.39
CA ARG A 100 -20.30 -25.40 0.06
C ARG A 100 -21.07 -24.33 -0.69
N ILE A 101 -20.61 -24.01 -1.88
CA ILE A 101 -21.25 -23.06 -2.80
C ILE A 101 -21.71 -23.85 -4.02
N HIS A 102 -22.97 -23.73 -4.39
CA HIS A 102 -23.51 -24.49 -5.52
C HIS A 102 -24.51 -23.68 -6.35
N GLY A 103 -24.55 -23.97 -7.65
CA GLY A 103 -25.36 -23.25 -8.63
C GLY A 103 -24.75 -23.39 -10.02
N PHE A 104 -25.54 -23.22 -11.07
CA PHE A 104 -25.05 -23.26 -12.46
C PHE A 104 -24.22 -24.53 -12.79
N LYS A 105 -24.68 -25.71 -12.35
CA LYS A 105 -23.99 -27.01 -12.44
C LYS A 105 -22.59 -27.07 -11.82
N MET A 106 -22.25 -26.06 -11.01
CA MET A 106 -21.01 -25.96 -10.27
C MET A 106 -21.26 -26.25 -8.79
N MET A 107 -20.31 -26.91 -8.16
CA MET A 107 -20.17 -27.04 -6.72
C MET A 107 -18.73 -26.74 -6.35
N HIS A 108 -18.53 -25.84 -5.40
CA HIS A 108 -17.25 -25.50 -4.82
C HIS A 108 -17.35 -25.67 -3.30
N GLU A 109 -16.61 -26.62 -2.74
CA GLU A 109 -16.64 -26.98 -1.32
C GLU A 109 -15.25 -26.88 -0.71
N ARG A 110 -15.12 -26.15 0.39
CA ARG A 110 -13.95 -26.17 1.26
C ARG A 110 -14.32 -26.85 2.58
N SER A 111 -13.49 -27.80 3.01
CA SER A 111 -13.60 -28.45 4.32
C SER A 111 -12.52 -27.95 5.27
N PHE A 112 -12.89 -27.82 6.53
CA PHE A 112 -12.10 -27.20 7.58
C PHE A 112 -11.80 -28.19 8.70
N ASP A 113 -10.60 -28.11 9.26
CA ASP A 113 -10.20 -28.93 10.39
C ASP A 113 -10.72 -28.37 11.73
N ALA A 114 -10.31 -28.98 12.84
CA ALA A 114 -10.69 -28.54 14.19
C ALA A 114 -10.24 -27.10 14.52
N TYR A 115 -9.20 -26.59 13.86
CA TYR A 115 -8.68 -25.23 14.01
C TYR A 115 -9.23 -24.27 12.95
N ARG A 116 -10.20 -24.74 12.14
CA ARG A 116 -10.84 -23.99 11.07
C ARG A 116 -9.87 -23.58 9.95
N GLN A 117 -8.80 -24.33 9.80
CA GLN A 117 -7.91 -24.22 8.66
C GLN A 117 -8.45 -25.09 7.51
N PRO A 118 -8.45 -24.58 6.26
CA PRO A 118 -8.88 -25.37 5.12
C PRO A 118 -7.87 -26.50 4.89
N PHE A 119 -8.37 -27.74 4.79
CA PHE A 119 -7.56 -28.93 4.51
C PHE A 119 -8.01 -29.68 3.25
N GLU A 120 -9.21 -29.39 2.73
CA GLU A 120 -9.70 -29.98 1.49
C GLU A 120 -10.49 -28.97 0.67
N LEU A 121 -10.25 -28.95 -0.64
CA LEU A 121 -11.05 -28.24 -1.63
C LEU A 121 -11.59 -29.25 -2.64
N LYS A 122 -12.89 -29.20 -2.94
CA LYS A 122 -13.54 -29.97 -3.99
C LYS A 122 -14.27 -29.03 -4.94
N ILE A 123 -14.01 -29.17 -6.23
CA ILE A 123 -14.70 -28.43 -7.28
C ILE A 123 -15.28 -29.43 -8.27
N VAL A 124 -16.55 -29.25 -8.60
CA VAL A 124 -17.26 -29.97 -9.65
C VAL A 124 -17.92 -28.93 -10.55
N ILE A 125 -17.72 -29.00 -11.86
CA ILE A 125 -18.42 -28.17 -12.84
C ILE A 125 -18.76 -29.03 -14.06
N GLY A 126 -20.05 -29.31 -14.27
CA GLY A 126 -20.46 -30.37 -15.19
C GLY A 126 -19.84 -31.72 -14.80
N ASP A 127 -19.07 -32.32 -15.71
CA ASP A 127 -18.34 -33.57 -15.47
C ASP A 127 -16.89 -33.38 -14.97
N VAL A 128 -16.39 -32.14 -14.97
CA VAL A 128 -15.03 -31.81 -14.55
C VAL A 128 -14.95 -31.83 -13.03
N ARG A 129 -14.01 -32.60 -12.49
CA ARG A 129 -13.77 -32.71 -11.05
C ARG A 129 -12.33 -32.35 -10.72
N LEU A 130 -12.15 -31.58 -9.66
CA LEU A 130 -10.86 -31.24 -9.09
C LEU A 130 -10.93 -31.36 -7.57
N THR A 131 -9.87 -31.91 -6.97
CA THR A 131 -9.69 -31.87 -5.52
C THR A 131 -8.26 -31.50 -5.14
N LEU A 132 -8.12 -30.76 -4.05
CA LEU A 132 -6.87 -30.48 -3.35
C LEU A 132 -7.03 -30.95 -1.91
N ALA A 133 -6.11 -31.77 -1.42
CA ALA A 133 -5.99 -32.13 -0.02
C ALA A 133 -4.65 -31.60 0.54
N THR A 134 -4.73 -30.85 1.63
CA THR A 134 -3.60 -30.16 2.27
C THR A 134 -3.35 -30.76 3.66
N VAL A 135 -2.09 -31.10 3.94
CA VAL A 135 -1.63 -31.60 5.23
C VAL A 135 -0.63 -30.62 5.80
N ARG A 136 -0.85 -30.21 7.05
CA ARG A 136 0.00 -29.28 7.79
C ARG A 136 0.81 -30.01 8.84
N ASP A 137 1.95 -29.42 9.19
CA ASP A 137 2.76 -29.87 10.33
C ASP A 137 2.20 -29.34 11.66
N VAL A 138 2.84 -29.70 12.78
CA VAL A 138 2.45 -29.27 14.13
C VAL A 138 2.54 -27.75 14.36
N ALA A 139 3.26 -27.03 13.50
CA ALA A 139 3.36 -25.58 13.53
C ALA A 139 2.34 -24.90 12.59
N GLY A 140 1.43 -25.66 11.97
CA GLY A 140 0.40 -25.16 11.06
C GLY A 140 0.89 -24.86 9.65
N ARG A 141 2.14 -25.19 9.31
CA ARG A 141 2.70 -24.93 7.98
C ARG A 141 2.31 -26.04 7.02
N THR A 142 1.99 -25.72 5.78
CA THR A 142 1.69 -26.74 4.77
C THR A 142 2.93 -27.58 4.48
N HIS A 143 2.81 -28.89 4.70
CA HIS A 143 3.86 -29.87 4.43
C HIS A 143 3.60 -30.63 3.11
N LEU A 144 2.33 -30.92 2.81
CA LEU A 144 1.97 -31.71 1.64
C LEU A 144 0.65 -31.22 1.04
N ASN A 145 0.65 -30.94 -0.26
CA ASN A 145 -0.56 -30.83 -1.07
C ASN A 145 -0.68 -32.04 -1.99
N THR A 146 -1.88 -32.58 -2.12
CA THR A 146 -2.22 -33.62 -3.09
C THR A 146 -3.33 -33.12 -3.99
N TRP A 147 -3.00 -32.92 -5.26
CA TRP A 147 -3.94 -32.52 -6.30
C TRP A 147 -4.42 -33.74 -7.06
N GLN A 148 -5.73 -33.82 -7.30
CA GLN A 148 -6.36 -34.76 -8.22
C GLN A 148 -7.19 -33.95 -9.22
N THR A 149 -6.78 -33.98 -10.48
CA THR A 149 -7.47 -33.28 -11.58
C THR A 149 -7.89 -34.28 -12.65
N ILE A 150 -8.58 -33.79 -13.68
CA ILE A 150 -8.89 -34.58 -14.88
C ILE A 150 -7.63 -35.02 -15.66
N SER A 151 -6.51 -34.32 -15.47
CA SER A 151 -5.22 -34.62 -16.11
C SER A 151 -4.36 -35.59 -15.31
N GLY A 152 -4.74 -35.91 -14.07
CA GLY A 152 -4.04 -36.86 -13.21
C GLY A 152 -3.82 -36.38 -11.77
N LYS A 153 -3.08 -37.19 -11.02
CA LYS A 153 -2.75 -36.95 -9.60
C LYS A 153 -1.30 -36.52 -9.44
N PHE A 154 -1.02 -35.50 -8.64
CA PHE A 154 0.34 -35.13 -8.25
C PHE A 154 0.40 -34.59 -6.82
N LYS A 155 1.62 -34.54 -6.27
CA LYS A 155 1.89 -34.03 -4.92
C LYS A 155 2.93 -32.93 -4.94
N GLU A 156 2.78 -31.97 -4.02
CA GLU A 156 3.74 -30.92 -3.72
C GLU A 156 4.17 -31.08 -2.26
N VAL A 157 5.45 -31.34 -2.02
CA VAL A 157 6.01 -31.64 -0.68
C VAL A 157 6.95 -30.50 -0.28
N LYS A 158 6.62 -29.81 0.81
CA LYS A 158 7.40 -28.72 1.40
C LYS A 158 8.09 -29.23 2.68
N THR A 159 9.38 -28.94 2.87
CA THR A 159 10.09 -29.17 4.13
C THR A 159 10.68 -27.87 4.66
N PHE A 160 10.89 -27.79 5.97
CA PHE A 160 11.33 -26.57 6.64
C PHE A 160 12.58 -26.82 7.47
N ASP A 161 13.45 -25.82 7.58
CA ASP A 161 14.63 -25.88 8.45
C ASP A 161 14.27 -25.64 9.93
N ALA A 162 15.28 -25.68 10.81
CA ALA A 162 15.09 -25.49 12.24
C ALA A 162 14.57 -24.08 12.62
N GLN A 163 14.75 -23.08 11.74
CA GLN A 163 14.21 -21.73 11.90
C GLN A 163 12.81 -21.59 11.28
N GLY A 164 12.29 -22.68 10.68
CA GLY A 164 10.99 -22.73 10.04
C GLY A 164 10.90 -22.10 8.66
N ARG A 165 12.05 -21.87 8.01
CA ARG A 165 12.13 -21.38 6.63
C ARG A 165 12.02 -22.55 5.66
N LEU A 166 11.48 -22.30 4.46
CA LEU A 166 11.33 -23.33 3.43
C LEU A 166 12.70 -23.90 3.05
N ALA A 167 12.97 -25.17 3.34
CA ALA A 167 14.22 -25.84 3.01
C ALA A 167 14.15 -26.52 1.64
N THR A 168 13.06 -27.24 1.36
CA THR A 168 12.83 -27.86 0.06
C THR A 168 11.37 -27.77 -0.39
N CYS A 169 11.14 -27.65 -1.68
CA CYS A 169 9.84 -27.84 -2.31
C CYS A 169 9.98 -28.82 -3.48
N ASP A 170 9.27 -29.95 -3.45
CA ASP A 170 9.30 -30.99 -4.47
C ASP A 170 7.90 -31.19 -5.06
N VAL A 171 7.75 -30.89 -6.34
CA VAL A 171 6.52 -31.06 -7.12
C VAL A 171 6.69 -32.32 -7.97
N SER A 172 6.25 -33.47 -7.44
CA SER A 172 6.26 -34.83 -8.04
C SER A 172 6.86 -34.95 -9.46
N GLY A 173 8.20 -34.91 -9.56
CA GLY A 173 8.93 -35.11 -10.82
C GLY A 173 8.88 -33.96 -11.84
N LYS A 174 8.16 -32.87 -11.57
CA LYS A 174 8.11 -31.65 -12.40
C LYS A 174 9.22 -30.66 -12.02
N ALA A 175 9.36 -30.36 -10.73
CA ALA A 175 10.33 -29.38 -10.25
C ALA A 175 10.74 -29.67 -8.81
N LYS A 176 12.00 -29.37 -8.47
CA LYS A 176 12.52 -29.44 -7.11
C LYS A 176 13.33 -28.19 -6.82
N TYR A 177 13.07 -27.59 -5.66
CA TYR A 177 13.73 -26.39 -5.17
C TYR A 177 14.37 -26.69 -3.82
N VAL A 178 15.64 -26.34 -3.66
CA VAL A 178 16.41 -26.47 -2.42
C VAL A 178 16.98 -25.12 -2.06
N PHE A 179 16.60 -24.61 -0.89
CA PHE A 179 16.95 -23.27 -0.43
C PHE A 179 18.12 -23.31 0.56
N LYS A 180 18.96 -22.29 0.50
CA LYS A 180 19.93 -21.96 1.55
C LYS A 180 19.84 -20.49 1.89
N TYR A 181 20.01 -20.20 3.18
CA TYR A 181 19.87 -18.86 3.74
C TYR A 181 21.16 -18.43 4.45
N ASN A 182 21.38 -17.13 4.56
CA ASN A 182 22.38 -16.56 5.46
C ASN A 182 21.81 -16.39 6.89
N ASN A 183 22.62 -15.82 7.79
CA ASN A 183 22.25 -15.59 9.19
C ASN A 183 21.10 -14.58 9.36
N ASP A 184 20.93 -13.66 8.41
CA ASP A 184 19.82 -12.69 8.39
C ASP A 184 18.55 -13.27 7.72
N SER A 185 18.49 -14.59 7.51
CA SER A 185 17.38 -15.30 6.85
C SER A 185 17.10 -14.87 5.40
N ARG A 186 18.10 -14.32 4.71
CA ARG A 186 18.02 -14.02 3.27
C ARG A 186 18.51 -15.18 2.44
N ILE A 187 17.82 -15.45 1.33
CA ILE A 187 18.18 -16.51 0.38
C ILE A 187 19.56 -16.20 -0.20
N ILE A 188 20.47 -17.17 -0.18
CA ILE A 188 21.79 -17.08 -0.83
C ILE A 188 21.94 -18.07 -1.99
N LEU A 189 21.12 -19.12 -2.00
CA LEU A 189 21.14 -20.14 -3.04
C LEU A 189 19.75 -20.79 -3.16
N ILE A 190 19.28 -20.95 -4.40
CA ILE A 190 18.19 -21.86 -4.75
C ILE A 190 18.71 -22.81 -5.82
N ASN A 191 18.76 -24.11 -5.52
CA ASN A 191 19.43 -25.10 -6.35
C ASN A 191 20.87 -24.65 -6.67
N ASP A 192 21.16 -24.30 -7.92
CA ASP A 192 22.47 -23.83 -8.39
C ASP A 192 22.50 -22.31 -8.70
N VAL A 193 21.43 -21.57 -8.38
CA VAL A 193 21.33 -20.12 -8.63
C VAL A 193 21.68 -19.35 -7.37
N SER A 194 22.74 -18.55 -7.43
CA SER A 194 23.21 -17.71 -6.31
C SER A 194 22.43 -16.41 -6.20
N TYR A 195 22.20 -15.98 -4.96
CA TYR A 195 21.56 -14.72 -4.60
C TYR A 195 22.55 -13.86 -3.80
N GLU A 196 22.88 -12.69 -4.33
CA GLU A 196 23.82 -11.74 -3.73
C GLU A 196 23.11 -10.49 -3.22
N TRP A 197 23.56 -9.99 -2.08
CA TRP A 197 23.02 -8.83 -1.38
C TRP A 197 24.12 -7.81 -1.08
N HIS A 198 23.74 -6.54 -1.07
CA HIS A 198 24.52 -5.47 -0.44
C HIS A 198 24.26 -5.43 1.07
N SER A 199 24.97 -4.54 1.77
CA SER A 199 24.72 -4.23 3.18
C SER A 199 23.25 -3.84 3.40
N GLY A 200 22.67 -4.26 4.53
CA GLY A 200 21.27 -3.96 4.85
C GLY A 200 20.24 -4.80 4.07
N GLY A 201 20.67 -5.80 3.29
CA GLY A 201 19.75 -6.72 2.62
C GLY A 201 19.20 -6.23 1.28
N VAL A 202 19.82 -5.20 0.71
CA VAL A 202 19.47 -4.64 -0.59
C VAL A 202 19.94 -5.57 -1.72
N PRO A 203 19.10 -5.89 -2.73
CA PRO A 203 19.46 -6.86 -3.77
C PRO A 203 20.60 -6.37 -4.65
N LYS A 204 21.51 -7.29 -5.01
CA LYS A 204 22.64 -7.02 -5.90
C LYS A 204 22.57 -7.85 -7.18
N LYS A 205 22.42 -9.16 -7.05
CA LYS A 205 22.47 -10.08 -8.20
C LYS A 205 21.74 -11.38 -7.91
N VAL A 206 21.07 -11.94 -8.91
CA VAL A 206 20.48 -13.29 -8.89
C VAL A 206 20.94 -14.05 -10.12
N GLY A 207 21.80 -15.05 -9.95
CA GLY A 207 22.46 -15.74 -11.06
C GLY A 207 23.23 -14.75 -11.94
N GLN A 208 22.75 -14.51 -13.17
CA GLN A 208 23.32 -13.51 -14.10
C GLN A 208 22.57 -12.17 -14.09
N LEU A 209 21.41 -12.09 -13.45
CA LEU A 209 20.57 -10.89 -13.41
C LEU A 209 21.09 -9.91 -12.38
N GLU A 210 21.56 -8.75 -12.83
CA GLU A 210 22.01 -7.67 -11.96
C GLU A 210 20.86 -6.73 -11.58
N TYR A 211 20.88 -6.28 -10.33
CA TYR A 211 19.89 -5.37 -9.77
C TYR A 211 20.50 -3.97 -9.62
N GLY A 212 19.74 -2.96 -10.02
CA GLY A 212 20.03 -1.56 -9.75
C GLY A 212 19.00 -1.00 -8.79
N VAL A 213 19.49 -0.37 -7.72
CA VAL A 213 18.67 0.20 -6.65
C VAL A 213 18.89 1.71 -6.51
N ASP A 214 17.94 2.42 -5.90
CA ASP A 214 18.09 3.83 -5.55
C ASP A 214 18.62 4.04 -4.12
N GLY A 215 18.63 5.29 -3.65
CA GLY A 215 19.11 5.65 -2.30
C GLY A 215 18.26 5.10 -1.15
N ASN A 216 17.02 4.69 -1.41
CA ASN A 216 16.14 4.03 -0.44
C ASN A 216 16.29 2.50 -0.47
N GLY A 217 17.15 1.97 -1.35
CA GLY A 217 17.28 0.54 -1.61
C GLY A 217 16.15 -0.02 -2.49
N TRP A 218 15.30 0.82 -3.08
CA TRP A 218 14.22 0.36 -3.95
C TRP A 218 14.77 -0.14 -5.28
N THR A 219 14.19 -1.22 -5.81
CA THR A 219 14.62 -1.79 -7.09
C THR A 219 14.11 -0.94 -8.26
N ILE A 220 15.04 -0.27 -8.95
CA ILE A 220 14.76 0.60 -10.12
C ILE A 220 15.27 0.02 -11.44
N LYS A 221 16.00 -1.10 -11.39
CA LYS A 221 16.49 -1.83 -12.56
C LYS A 221 16.69 -3.31 -12.22
N ARG A 222 16.35 -4.21 -13.14
CA ARG A 222 16.71 -5.63 -13.11
C ARG A 222 17.05 -6.11 -14.52
N GLY A 223 18.30 -6.52 -14.73
CA GLY A 223 18.81 -6.78 -16.09
C GLY A 223 18.64 -5.54 -16.96
N ASP A 224 17.99 -5.68 -18.12
CA ASP A 224 17.75 -4.58 -19.06
C ASP A 224 16.42 -3.85 -18.84
N VAL A 225 15.65 -4.21 -17.80
CA VAL A 225 14.36 -3.58 -17.48
C VAL A 225 14.54 -2.54 -16.39
N TYR A 226 14.05 -1.34 -16.64
CA TYR A 226 13.97 -0.23 -15.69
C TYR A 226 12.56 -0.13 -15.13
N PHE A 227 12.46 0.19 -13.83
CA PHE A 227 11.19 0.35 -13.12
C PHE A 227 11.03 1.80 -12.64
N GLU A 228 9.82 2.32 -12.81
CA GLU A 228 9.39 3.63 -12.32
C GLU A 228 8.50 3.42 -11.08
N LEU A 229 8.93 3.97 -9.95
CA LEU A 229 8.21 3.92 -8.68
C LEU A 229 7.75 5.34 -8.30
N ASP A 230 6.56 5.46 -7.70
CA ASP A 230 6.07 6.73 -7.16
C ASP A 230 6.47 6.95 -5.69
N GLY A 231 6.11 8.10 -5.11
CA GLY A 231 6.43 8.44 -3.72
C GLY A 231 5.78 7.55 -2.65
N TYR A 232 4.81 6.71 -3.03
CA TYR A 232 4.23 5.68 -2.17
C TYR A 232 4.90 4.32 -2.35
N GLY A 233 5.93 4.23 -3.19
CA GLY A 233 6.61 2.98 -3.52
C GLY A 233 5.81 2.09 -4.48
N ARG A 234 4.81 2.62 -5.21
CA ARG A 234 4.01 1.82 -6.16
C ARG A 234 4.66 1.80 -7.53
N LEU A 235 4.57 0.68 -8.24
CA LEU A 235 5.09 0.54 -9.61
C LEU A 235 4.17 1.25 -10.59
N ILE A 236 4.61 2.37 -11.17
CA ILE A 236 3.84 3.19 -12.12
C ILE A 236 4.27 3.02 -13.59
N GLY A 237 5.45 2.42 -13.82
CA GLY A 237 5.92 2.11 -15.17
C GLY A 237 7.09 1.13 -15.21
N ALA A 238 7.28 0.49 -16.36
CA ALA A 238 8.43 -0.36 -16.63
C ALA A 238 8.86 -0.26 -18.10
N ARG A 239 10.17 -0.21 -18.36
CA ARG A 239 10.72 -0.09 -19.72
C ARG A 239 11.94 -0.96 -19.97
N GLY A 240 12.01 -1.54 -21.16
CA GLY A 240 13.12 -2.35 -21.66
C GLY A 240 12.98 -2.58 -23.17
N LEU A 241 13.84 -3.42 -23.76
CA LEU A 241 13.83 -3.70 -25.20
C LEU A 241 12.46 -4.20 -25.73
N SER A 242 11.75 -5.00 -24.92
CA SER A 242 10.45 -5.59 -25.26
C SER A 242 9.35 -5.24 -24.25
N VAL A 243 9.57 -4.23 -23.42
CA VAL A 243 8.70 -3.86 -22.30
C VAL A 243 8.46 -2.36 -22.37
N ASP A 244 7.19 -1.95 -22.46
CA ASP A 244 6.75 -0.57 -22.26
C ASP A 244 5.38 -0.61 -21.59
N MET A 245 5.40 -0.62 -20.25
CA MET A 245 4.21 -0.79 -19.43
C MET A 245 3.96 0.42 -18.54
N LYS A 246 2.68 0.73 -18.32
CA LYS A 246 2.23 1.77 -17.41
C LYS A 246 1.14 1.24 -16.49
N PHE A 247 1.12 1.76 -15.27
CA PHE A 247 0.21 1.31 -14.22
C PHE A 247 -0.40 2.52 -13.53
N ASP A 248 -1.71 2.52 -13.37
CA ASP A 248 -2.43 3.57 -12.63
C ASP A 248 -3.10 2.98 -11.39
N TYR A 249 -3.17 3.80 -10.34
CA TYR A 249 -3.73 3.43 -9.04
C TYR A 249 -4.77 4.44 -8.60
N ASP A 250 -5.73 3.98 -7.80
CA ASP A 250 -6.67 4.88 -7.14
C ASP A 250 -6.14 5.41 -5.79
N HIS A 251 -7.02 6.11 -5.09
CA HIS A 251 -6.79 6.74 -3.80
C HIS A 251 -6.61 5.76 -2.63
N LEU A 252 -7.02 4.51 -2.79
CA LEU A 252 -6.83 3.44 -1.80
C LEU A 252 -5.60 2.58 -2.13
N HIS A 253 -4.73 3.08 -3.03
CA HIS A 253 -3.53 2.40 -3.50
C HIS A 253 -3.81 1.09 -4.25
N ARG A 254 -5.00 0.92 -4.82
CA ARG A 254 -5.38 -0.27 -5.60
C ARG A 254 -5.03 -0.06 -7.07
N LEU A 255 -4.49 -1.09 -7.72
CA LEU A 255 -4.16 -1.05 -9.15
C LEU A 255 -5.46 -1.02 -9.96
N ILE A 256 -5.68 0.02 -10.76
CA ILE A 256 -6.91 0.18 -11.55
C ILE A 256 -6.68 0.02 -13.05
N SER A 257 -5.42 0.10 -13.49
CA SER A 257 -5.06 -0.01 -14.89
C SER A 257 -3.69 -0.65 -15.10
N ILE A 258 -3.61 -1.52 -16.11
CA ILE A 258 -2.35 -2.04 -16.66
C ILE A 258 -2.36 -1.76 -18.16
N GLN A 259 -1.38 -1.00 -18.66
CA GLN A 259 -1.19 -0.74 -20.08
C GLN A 259 0.10 -1.43 -20.54
N ASN A 260 0.02 -2.21 -21.62
CA ASN A 260 1.17 -2.83 -22.28
C ASN A 260 1.05 -2.65 -23.80
N GLY A 261 1.75 -1.66 -24.36
CA GLY A 261 1.61 -1.31 -25.77
C GLY A 261 0.16 -0.95 -26.14
N LEU A 262 -0.50 -1.74 -27.00
CA LEU A 262 -1.91 -1.55 -27.38
C LEU A 262 -2.91 -2.25 -26.44
N MET A 263 -2.46 -3.25 -25.67
CA MET A 263 -3.31 -3.96 -24.72
C MET A 263 -3.45 -3.13 -23.44
N PHE A 264 -4.66 -3.12 -22.89
CA PHE A 264 -4.98 -2.39 -21.67
C PHE A 264 -6.01 -3.16 -20.85
N TYR A 265 -5.75 -3.32 -19.55
CA TYR A 265 -6.67 -3.91 -18.60
C TYR A 265 -7.22 -2.85 -17.65
N SER A 266 -8.53 -2.83 -17.48
CA SER A 266 -9.23 -2.06 -16.44
C SER A 266 -9.62 -2.97 -15.29
N LEU A 267 -9.32 -2.54 -14.06
CA LEU A 267 -9.72 -3.23 -12.83
C LEU A 267 -10.69 -2.35 -12.03
N PHE A 268 -11.72 -2.98 -11.46
CA PHE A 268 -12.80 -2.32 -10.74
C PHE A 268 -13.04 -2.99 -9.38
N TYR A 269 -13.34 -2.19 -8.37
CA TYR A 269 -13.43 -2.61 -6.97
C TYR A 269 -14.75 -2.11 -6.37
N THR A 270 -15.80 -2.90 -6.54
CA THR A 270 -17.18 -2.49 -6.26
C THR A 270 -17.78 -3.14 -5.01
N LEU A 271 -17.02 -4.00 -4.33
CA LEU A 271 -17.47 -4.76 -3.17
C LEU A 271 -17.16 -3.98 -1.88
N PRO A 272 -18.14 -3.40 -1.17
CA PRO A 272 -17.87 -2.59 0.01
C PRO A 272 -17.22 -3.38 1.14
N HIS A 273 -17.60 -4.66 1.29
CA HIS A 273 -17.07 -5.57 2.31
C HIS A 273 -15.67 -6.12 1.97
N LEU A 274 -15.22 -5.99 0.71
CA LEU A 274 -13.92 -6.44 0.23
C LEU A 274 -13.25 -5.36 -0.64
N PRO A 275 -12.89 -4.21 -0.03
CA PRO A 275 -12.47 -3.03 -0.80
C PRO A 275 -11.20 -3.24 -1.61
N HIS A 276 -10.35 -4.21 -1.27
CA HIS A 276 -9.10 -4.51 -2.01
C HIS A 276 -9.23 -5.66 -3.02
N SER A 277 -10.43 -6.24 -3.20
CA SER A 277 -10.67 -7.35 -4.13
C SER A 277 -11.24 -6.83 -5.46
N VAL A 278 -10.63 -7.25 -6.57
CA VAL A 278 -11.12 -6.91 -7.92
C VAL A 278 -12.47 -7.58 -8.15
N SER A 279 -13.54 -6.80 -8.26
CA SER A 279 -14.88 -7.35 -8.51
C SER A 279 -15.15 -7.53 -9.99
N HIS A 280 -14.64 -6.63 -10.82
CA HIS A 280 -14.75 -6.71 -12.27
C HIS A 280 -13.43 -6.34 -12.93
N PHE A 281 -13.17 -6.91 -14.10
CA PHE A 281 -12.07 -6.51 -14.96
C PHE A 281 -12.44 -6.63 -16.43
N GLN A 282 -11.77 -5.86 -17.28
CA GLN A 282 -11.97 -5.90 -18.72
C GLN A 282 -10.65 -5.64 -19.45
N SER A 283 -10.31 -6.49 -20.42
CA SER A 283 -9.25 -6.19 -21.40
C SER A 283 -9.80 -5.30 -22.50
N SER A 284 -8.95 -4.47 -23.12
CA SER A 284 -9.28 -3.70 -24.33
C SER A 284 -9.68 -4.57 -25.52
N SER A 285 -9.35 -5.87 -25.49
CA SER A 285 -9.78 -6.87 -26.47
C SER A 285 -11.19 -7.42 -26.22
N ASP A 286 -11.74 -7.22 -25.03
CA ASP A 286 -12.98 -7.86 -24.59
C ASP A 286 -14.18 -6.96 -24.86
N SER A 287 -15.26 -7.54 -25.40
CA SER A 287 -16.52 -6.83 -25.59
C SER A 287 -17.28 -6.57 -24.30
N THR A 288 -17.00 -7.35 -23.24
CA THR A 288 -17.69 -7.27 -21.95
C THR A 288 -16.70 -7.45 -20.80
N ALA A 289 -17.08 -6.92 -19.63
CA ALA A 289 -16.31 -7.13 -18.42
C ALA A 289 -16.56 -8.53 -17.83
N THR A 290 -15.53 -9.08 -17.20
CA THR A 290 -15.63 -10.31 -16.39
C THR A 290 -15.88 -9.93 -14.94
N ALA A 291 -16.85 -10.58 -14.30
CA ALA A 291 -17.11 -10.44 -12.87
C ALA A 291 -16.46 -11.60 -12.09
N ILE A 292 -15.81 -11.29 -10.96
CA ILE A 292 -15.23 -12.28 -10.04
C ILE A 292 -16.10 -12.38 -8.80
N PHE A 293 -16.36 -13.61 -8.37
CA PHE A 293 -17.23 -13.91 -7.24
C PHE A 293 -16.45 -14.47 -6.05
N TYR A 294 -16.73 -13.91 -4.88
CA TYR A 294 -16.00 -14.16 -3.64
C TYR A 294 -16.93 -14.69 -2.55
N THR A 295 -16.39 -15.48 -1.63
CA THR A 295 -17.04 -15.71 -0.34
C THR A 295 -17.00 -14.45 0.53
N GLU A 296 -17.77 -14.42 1.61
CA GLU A 296 -17.77 -13.30 2.56
C GLU A 296 -16.37 -13.07 3.17
N GLU A 297 -15.57 -14.14 3.29
CA GLU A 297 -14.18 -14.09 3.76
C GLU A 297 -13.17 -13.65 2.68
N GLY A 298 -13.63 -13.32 1.47
CA GLY A 298 -12.76 -12.81 0.40
C GLY A 298 -12.06 -13.87 -0.44
N VAL A 299 -12.54 -15.11 -0.41
CA VAL A 299 -12.00 -16.20 -1.24
C VAL A 299 -12.70 -16.21 -2.61
N PRO A 300 -12.00 -16.00 -3.73
CA PRO A 300 -12.58 -16.16 -5.06
C PRO A 300 -12.93 -17.63 -5.34
N PHE A 301 -14.16 -17.89 -5.80
CA PHE A 301 -14.64 -19.24 -6.08
C PHE A 301 -15.13 -19.43 -7.52
N ALA A 302 -15.58 -18.35 -8.17
CA ALA A 302 -16.09 -18.39 -9.53
C ALA A 302 -15.92 -17.05 -10.24
N MET A 303 -16.11 -17.06 -11.56
CA MET A 303 -16.24 -15.86 -12.37
C MET A 303 -17.25 -16.04 -13.48
N SER A 304 -17.70 -14.91 -14.03
CA SER A 304 -18.67 -14.85 -15.11
C SER A 304 -18.20 -13.93 -16.23
N ARG A 305 -18.30 -14.41 -17.46
CA ARG A 305 -18.05 -13.61 -18.67
C ARG A 305 -19.04 -14.03 -19.76
N ASP A 306 -19.78 -13.09 -20.32
CA ASP A 306 -20.76 -13.35 -21.40
C ASP A 306 -21.76 -14.48 -21.09
N GLY A 307 -22.17 -14.61 -19.82
CA GLY A 307 -23.06 -15.68 -19.36
C GLY A 307 -22.39 -17.04 -19.16
N PHE A 308 -21.12 -17.20 -19.56
CA PHE A 308 -20.33 -18.39 -19.22
C PHE A 308 -19.83 -18.30 -17.78
N ARG A 309 -19.94 -19.43 -17.06
CA ARG A 309 -19.46 -19.57 -15.69
C ARG A 309 -18.16 -20.36 -15.66
N PHE A 310 -17.23 -19.92 -14.82
CA PHE A 310 -15.97 -20.61 -14.60
C PHE A 310 -15.76 -20.79 -13.09
N ALA A 311 -15.27 -21.96 -12.69
CA ALA A 311 -14.84 -22.21 -11.32
C ALA A 311 -13.36 -21.83 -11.15
N ILE A 312 -13.03 -21.24 -10.00
CA ILE A 312 -11.68 -20.82 -9.63
C ILE A 312 -11.13 -21.78 -8.58
N ALA A 313 -9.94 -22.32 -8.81
CA ALA A 313 -9.21 -23.12 -7.83
C ALA A 313 -7.94 -22.39 -7.40
N LEU A 314 -7.79 -22.17 -6.09
CA LEU A 314 -6.57 -21.63 -5.49
C LEU A 314 -5.75 -22.74 -4.84
N ASP A 315 -4.44 -22.53 -4.69
CA ASP A 315 -3.60 -23.36 -3.83
C ASP A 315 -3.73 -22.99 -2.34
N ASP A 316 -2.92 -23.64 -1.48
CA ASP A 316 -2.94 -23.46 -0.03
C ASP A 316 -2.47 -22.07 0.44
N ASP A 317 -1.80 -21.33 -0.45
CA ASP A 317 -1.27 -19.99 -0.21
C ASP A 317 -2.12 -18.92 -0.92
N ASP A 318 -3.36 -19.25 -1.31
CA ASP A 318 -4.33 -18.39 -2.02
C ASP A 318 -3.87 -17.90 -3.42
N SER A 319 -3.00 -18.65 -4.10
CA SER A 319 -2.60 -18.34 -5.48
C SER A 319 -3.45 -19.07 -6.51
N LEU A 320 -3.84 -18.39 -7.60
CA LEU A 320 -4.65 -19.00 -8.66
C LEU A 320 -3.95 -20.19 -9.29
N ARG A 321 -4.54 -21.39 -9.19
CA ARG A 321 -3.98 -22.61 -9.77
C ARG A 321 -4.70 -23.08 -11.02
N TYR A 322 -6.04 -23.09 -10.98
CA TYR A 322 -6.85 -23.51 -12.13
C TYR A 322 -8.04 -22.58 -12.36
N VAL A 323 -8.39 -22.46 -13.64
CA VAL A 323 -9.74 -22.06 -14.07
C VAL A 323 -10.38 -23.23 -14.79
N LEU A 324 -11.60 -23.57 -14.38
CA LEU A 324 -12.37 -24.69 -14.92
C LEU A 324 -13.68 -24.19 -15.53
N SER A 325 -14.14 -24.87 -16.58
CA SER A 325 -15.46 -24.70 -17.18
C SER A 325 -16.14 -26.07 -17.33
N GLU A 326 -17.36 -26.11 -17.85
CA GLU A 326 -18.00 -27.39 -18.22
C GLU A 326 -17.20 -28.16 -19.30
N SER A 327 -16.35 -27.49 -20.11
CA SER A 327 -15.53 -28.14 -21.15
C SER A 327 -14.21 -28.71 -20.65
N GLY A 328 -13.72 -28.32 -19.48
CA GLY A 328 -12.45 -28.82 -18.96
C GLY A 328 -11.65 -27.81 -18.15
N ILE A 329 -10.32 -27.96 -18.18
CA ILE A 329 -9.38 -26.98 -17.64
C ILE A 329 -9.14 -25.92 -18.70
N GLU A 330 -9.60 -24.70 -18.45
CA GLU A 330 -9.39 -23.55 -19.32
C GLU A 330 -8.00 -22.93 -19.11
N LYS A 331 -7.49 -23.00 -17.87
CA LYS A 331 -6.18 -22.47 -17.49
C LYS A 331 -5.60 -23.26 -16.32
N GLU A 332 -4.32 -23.61 -16.41
CA GLU A 332 -3.48 -24.15 -15.32
C GLU A 332 -2.21 -23.29 -15.21
N VAL A 333 -1.89 -22.87 -13.98
CA VAL A 333 -0.73 -22.01 -13.70
C VAL A 333 0.19 -22.67 -12.68
N HIS A 334 1.41 -23.00 -13.08
CA HIS A 334 2.44 -23.47 -12.16
C HIS A 334 3.34 -22.31 -11.75
N ARG A 335 3.62 -22.22 -10.44
CA ARG A 335 4.56 -21.25 -9.86
C ARG A 335 5.71 -21.96 -9.14
N ASP A 336 6.85 -21.30 -9.06
CA ASP A 336 7.88 -21.65 -8.09
C ASP A 336 7.49 -21.16 -6.68
N PRO A 337 8.22 -21.56 -5.62
CA PRO A 337 7.85 -21.16 -4.26
C PRO A 337 8.01 -19.66 -3.96
N LEU A 338 8.64 -18.89 -4.85
CA LEU A 338 8.75 -17.44 -4.71
C LEU A 338 7.61 -16.72 -5.44
N GLY A 339 6.74 -17.44 -6.15
CA GLY A 339 5.57 -16.91 -6.86
C GLY A 339 5.79 -16.72 -8.36
N ARG A 340 6.98 -17.03 -8.90
CA ARG A 340 7.25 -16.85 -10.32
C ARG A 340 6.48 -17.88 -11.13
N VAL A 341 5.72 -17.43 -12.12
CA VAL A 341 5.04 -18.32 -13.07
C VAL A 341 6.08 -19.07 -13.92
N ILE A 342 6.12 -20.40 -13.78
CA ILE A 342 7.03 -21.29 -14.52
C ILE A 342 6.33 -21.94 -15.72
N ALA A 343 5.01 -22.10 -15.67
CA ALA A 343 4.19 -22.56 -16.79
C ALA A 343 2.77 -22.00 -16.66
N ASP A 344 2.19 -21.61 -17.80
CA ASP A 344 0.82 -21.14 -17.93
C ASP A 344 0.25 -21.71 -19.23
N THR A 345 -0.80 -22.51 -19.15
CA THR A 345 -1.37 -23.19 -20.32
C THR A 345 -2.15 -22.25 -21.24
N GLN A 346 -2.54 -21.06 -20.76
CA GLN A 346 -3.33 -20.11 -21.54
C GLN A 346 -3.02 -18.66 -21.15
N THR A 347 -1.90 -18.12 -21.62
CA THR A 347 -1.44 -16.77 -21.28
C THR A 347 -2.36 -15.66 -21.79
N THR A 348 -3.10 -15.90 -22.88
CA THR A 348 -4.06 -14.92 -23.42
C THR A 348 -5.30 -14.75 -22.54
N PHE A 349 -5.61 -15.74 -21.71
CA PHE A 349 -6.69 -15.70 -20.74
C PHE A 349 -6.13 -15.24 -19.39
N TRP A 350 -5.93 -13.93 -19.28
CA TRP A 350 -5.40 -13.30 -18.07
C TRP A 350 -6.51 -13.06 -17.04
N VAL A 351 -6.19 -13.28 -15.76
CA VAL A 351 -7.10 -13.08 -14.63
C VAL A 351 -6.33 -12.31 -13.55
N PRO A 352 -6.90 -11.26 -12.92
CA PRO A 352 -6.24 -10.46 -11.87
C PRO A 352 -6.21 -11.19 -10.52
N LEU A 353 -5.84 -12.47 -10.53
CA LEU A 353 -5.68 -13.33 -9.36
C LEU A 353 -4.35 -14.06 -9.50
N GLY A 354 -3.35 -13.57 -8.78
CA GLY A 354 -1.96 -13.95 -8.89
C GLY A 354 -1.44 -14.70 -7.67
N PHE A 355 -0.14 -14.57 -7.42
CA PHE A 355 0.51 -15.08 -6.21
C PHE A 355 -0.10 -14.44 -4.96
N HIS A 356 -0.50 -15.25 -3.97
CA HIS A 356 -1.12 -14.83 -2.71
C HIS A 356 -2.32 -13.88 -2.88
N GLY A 357 -3.11 -14.09 -3.94
CA GLY A 357 -4.25 -13.25 -4.28
C GLY A 357 -3.89 -11.81 -4.68
N GLY A 358 -2.62 -11.54 -5.03
CA GLY A 358 -2.21 -10.30 -5.68
C GLY A 358 -2.57 -10.26 -7.17
N ILE A 359 -2.04 -9.30 -7.92
CA ILE A 359 -2.25 -9.16 -9.36
C ILE A 359 -0.92 -9.43 -10.07
N ASP A 360 -0.83 -10.55 -10.77
CA ASP A 360 0.38 -10.92 -11.50
C ASP A 360 0.53 -10.04 -12.75
N ILE A 361 1.76 -9.54 -12.94
CA ILE A 361 2.27 -8.88 -14.14
C ILE A 361 3.36 -9.79 -14.73
N PRO A 362 2.97 -10.85 -15.48
CA PRO A 362 3.89 -11.92 -15.87
C PRO A 362 5.07 -11.43 -16.72
N GLU A 363 4.86 -10.42 -17.57
CA GLU A 363 5.91 -9.83 -18.41
C GLU A 363 7.05 -9.22 -17.60
N LEU A 364 6.77 -8.84 -16.36
CA LEU A 364 7.73 -8.26 -15.43
C LEU A 364 8.10 -9.20 -14.29
N TYR A 365 7.58 -10.43 -14.20
CA TYR A 365 7.79 -11.29 -13.02
C TYR A 365 7.52 -10.55 -11.69
N ILE A 366 6.49 -9.70 -11.67
CA ILE A 366 6.08 -8.90 -10.51
C ILE A 366 4.64 -9.26 -10.18
N THR A 367 4.33 -9.34 -8.89
CA THR A 367 2.95 -9.39 -8.39
C THR A 367 2.68 -8.10 -7.62
N ILE A 368 1.62 -7.39 -7.96
CA ILE A 368 1.14 -6.27 -7.13
C ILE A 368 0.28 -6.87 -6.02
N MET A 369 0.78 -6.84 -4.79
CA MET A 369 0.10 -7.43 -3.64
C MET A 369 -1.13 -6.60 -3.24
N LYS A 370 -2.04 -7.15 -2.43
CA LYS A 370 -3.29 -6.47 -2.00
C LYS A 370 -3.07 -5.12 -1.30
N ASN A 371 -1.90 -4.94 -0.67
CA ASN A 371 -1.44 -3.69 -0.06
C ASN A 371 -0.87 -2.67 -1.08
N GLY A 372 -0.96 -2.96 -2.38
CA GLY A 372 -0.49 -2.10 -3.47
C GLY A 372 1.02 -2.16 -3.74
N ARG A 373 1.75 -3.00 -3.00
CA ARG A 373 3.22 -3.07 -3.11
C ARG A 373 3.66 -4.03 -4.21
N PRO A 374 4.64 -3.65 -5.05
CA PRO A 374 5.21 -4.54 -6.05
C PRO A 374 6.14 -5.56 -5.40
N TYR A 375 5.86 -6.84 -5.62
CA TYR A 375 6.62 -7.98 -5.16
C TYR A 375 7.37 -8.63 -6.33
N ASP A 376 8.70 -8.72 -6.22
CA ASP A 376 9.56 -9.39 -7.20
C ASP A 376 9.55 -10.89 -6.95
N THR A 377 8.92 -11.63 -7.87
CA THR A 377 8.79 -13.10 -7.79
C THR A 377 10.09 -13.84 -8.09
N ILE A 378 11.10 -13.20 -8.70
CA ILE A 378 12.44 -13.80 -8.88
C ILE A 378 13.25 -13.71 -7.60
N LEU A 379 13.13 -12.58 -6.89
CA LEU A 379 13.86 -12.30 -5.66
C LEU A 379 13.18 -12.89 -4.42
N GLY A 380 11.85 -13.02 -4.45
CA GLY A 380 11.05 -13.47 -3.32
C GLY A 380 10.75 -12.38 -2.29
N ARG A 381 10.75 -11.10 -2.70
CA ARG A 381 10.69 -9.92 -1.81
C ARG A 381 10.00 -8.74 -2.47
N TYR A 382 9.52 -7.79 -1.67
CA TYR A 382 9.04 -6.51 -2.20
C TYR A 382 10.17 -5.71 -2.85
N MET A 383 9.83 -4.94 -3.88
CA MET A 383 10.78 -4.06 -4.57
C MET A 383 10.95 -2.70 -3.89
N SER A 384 9.97 -2.32 -3.07
CA SER A 384 9.82 -0.99 -2.49
C SER A 384 8.85 -1.02 -1.31
N PHE A 385 8.77 0.10 -0.58
CA PHE A 385 7.87 0.29 0.55
C PHE A 385 7.42 1.75 0.61
N GLY A 386 6.15 2.00 0.96
CA GLY A 386 5.65 3.35 1.22
C GLY A 386 5.88 3.80 2.67
N PRO A 387 5.69 5.10 2.99
CA PRO A 387 5.90 5.65 4.34
C PRO A 387 5.18 4.89 5.46
N TYR A 388 3.96 4.42 5.19
CA TYR A 388 3.14 3.64 6.11
C TYR A 388 3.78 2.31 6.58
N HIS A 389 4.74 1.78 5.84
CA HIS A 389 5.41 0.52 6.17
C HIS A 389 6.66 0.71 7.04
N ILE A 390 7.15 1.95 7.18
CA ILE A 390 8.33 2.26 7.99
C ILE A 390 7.98 2.25 9.49
N SER A 391 6.73 2.56 9.85
CA SER A 391 6.29 2.75 11.24
C SER A 391 5.77 1.49 11.94
N ARG A 392 5.73 0.34 11.26
CA ARG A 392 5.14 -0.90 11.80
C ARG A 392 6.20 -1.79 12.46
N LEU A 393 6.63 -1.44 13.67
CA LEU A 393 7.37 -2.35 14.54
C LEU A 393 6.39 -3.25 15.29
N HIS A 394 6.34 -4.54 14.94
CA HIS A 394 5.65 -5.55 15.73
C HIS A 394 6.69 -6.28 16.56
N LEU A 395 6.59 -6.13 17.88
CA LEU A 395 7.55 -6.70 18.82
C LEU A 395 7.41 -8.23 18.96
N ASP A 396 6.28 -8.79 18.52
CA ASP A 396 6.07 -10.25 18.39
C ASP A 396 6.87 -10.87 17.23
N ASP A 397 7.29 -10.06 16.24
CA ASP A 397 8.15 -10.50 15.13
C ASP A 397 9.11 -9.39 14.69
N ILE A 398 10.06 -9.07 15.58
CA ILE A 398 11.08 -8.04 15.36
C ILE A 398 11.90 -8.31 14.09
N SER A 399 12.20 -9.59 13.82
CA SER A 399 13.07 -9.96 12.71
C SER A 399 12.47 -9.60 11.35
N ARG A 400 11.15 -9.77 11.17
CA ARG A 400 10.46 -9.44 9.92
C ARG A 400 10.06 -7.98 9.83
N THR A 401 9.73 -7.34 10.95
CA THR A 401 9.35 -5.91 10.97
C THR A 401 10.54 -5.00 10.69
N LEU A 402 11.76 -5.43 11.00
CA LEU A 402 12.99 -4.72 10.63
C LEU A 402 13.34 -4.81 9.14
N ASP A 403 12.76 -5.77 8.41
CA ASP A 403 13.00 -5.93 6.98
C ASP A 403 11.78 -5.45 6.18
N PRO A 404 11.70 -4.17 5.80
CA PRO A 404 10.54 -3.64 5.09
C PRO A 404 10.36 -4.30 3.72
N PHE A 405 11.35 -5.00 3.16
CA PHE A 405 11.20 -5.69 1.88
C PHE A 405 10.77 -7.16 2.03
N ALA A 406 10.73 -7.71 3.25
CA ALA A 406 10.24 -9.06 3.48
C ALA A 406 8.75 -9.16 3.13
N LEU A 407 8.34 -10.32 2.63
CA LEU A 407 6.93 -10.63 2.43
C LEU A 407 6.22 -10.58 3.79
N GLU A 408 5.10 -9.86 3.87
CA GLU A 408 4.33 -9.72 5.11
C GLU A 408 3.83 -11.11 5.57
N PRO A 409 3.84 -11.40 6.89
CA PRO A 409 3.34 -12.67 7.37
C PRO A 409 1.86 -12.81 7.00
N PHE A 410 1.46 -14.01 6.60
CA PHE A 410 0.06 -14.37 6.68
C PHE A 410 -0.36 -14.25 8.14
N ASN A 411 -1.46 -13.55 8.41
CA ASN A 411 -2.13 -13.66 9.69
C ASN A 411 -2.56 -15.13 9.86
N SER A 412 -1.70 -15.96 10.44
CA SER A 412 -2.12 -17.23 10.98
C SER A 412 -3.05 -16.90 12.12
N SER A 413 -4.35 -17.08 11.90
CA SER A 413 -5.34 -16.97 12.96
C SER A 413 -4.81 -17.69 14.19
N LEU A 414 -4.83 -17.02 15.35
CA LEU A 414 -4.50 -17.67 16.62
C LEU A 414 -5.25 -19.00 16.67
N LEU A 415 -4.54 -20.09 16.99
CA LEU A 415 -5.11 -21.43 17.10
C LEU A 415 -6.31 -21.46 18.05
N ILE A 416 -6.39 -20.51 18.99
CA ILE A 416 -7.51 -20.30 19.90
C ILE A 416 -7.89 -18.82 19.87
N PRO A 417 -9.09 -18.45 19.41
CA PRO A 417 -9.55 -17.07 19.41
C PRO A 417 -9.71 -16.52 20.84
N THR A 418 -9.27 -15.28 21.04
CA THR A 418 -9.41 -14.54 22.31
C THR A 418 -10.57 -13.54 22.30
N ASP A 419 -11.19 -13.31 21.13
CA ASP A 419 -12.28 -12.35 20.94
C ASP A 419 -13.61 -13.01 20.56
N VAL A 420 -14.71 -12.43 21.04
CA VAL A 420 -16.07 -12.96 20.83
C VAL A 420 -16.49 -12.90 19.36
N ALA A 421 -16.04 -11.90 18.59
CA ALA A 421 -16.42 -11.78 17.18
C ALA A 421 -15.86 -12.94 16.35
N THR A 422 -14.64 -13.38 16.64
CA THR A 422 -14.06 -14.57 16.03
C THR A 422 -14.78 -15.84 16.49
N TRP A 423 -15.14 -15.97 17.77
CA TRP A 423 -15.98 -17.08 18.23
C TRP A 423 -17.36 -17.12 17.54
N PHE A 424 -18.00 -15.97 17.32
CA PHE A 424 -19.24 -15.88 16.55
C PHE A 424 -19.04 -16.40 15.13
N ARG A 425 -17.99 -15.94 14.45
CA ARG A 425 -17.62 -16.45 13.11
C ARG A 425 -17.46 -17.97 13.11
N LEU A 426 -16.78 -18.52 14.12
CA LEU A 426 -16.60 -19.97 14.26
C LEU A 426 -17.92 -20.69 14.55
N ALA A 427 -18.81 -20.10 15.35
CA ALA A 427 -20.12 -20.65 15.65
C ALA A 427 -21.11 -20.58 14.47
N GLY A 428 -20.75 -19.96 13.35
CA GLY A 428 -21.65 -19.78 12.22
C GLY A 428 -22.61 -18.60 12.41
N LEU A 429 -22.22 -17.60 13.22
CA LEU A 429 -22.91 -16.31 13.34
C LEU A 429 -22.04 -15.17 12.78
N SER A 430 -22.64 -14.29 11.97
CA SER A 430 -21.92 -13.12 11.44
C SER A 430 -21.71 -12.09 12.55
N PRO A 431 -20.50 -11.49 12.68
CA PRO A 431 -20.24 -10.42 13.63
C PRO A 431 -21.13 -9.19 13.44
N ILE A 432 -21.77 -9.03 12.27
CA ILE A 432 -22.69 -7.91 12.01
C ILE A 432 -23.95 -7.95 12.87
N LEU A 433 -24.26 -9.10 13.48
CA LEU A 433 -25.30 -9.21 14.52
C LEU A 433 -24.92 -8.46 15.80
N LEU A 434 -23.63 -8.17 15.98
CA LEU A 434 -23.16 -7.35 17.08
C LEU A 434 -23.29 -5.88 16.66
N PRO A 435 -23.81 -5.01 17.53
CA PRO A 435 -23.82 -3.57 17.27
C PRO A 435 -22.41 -3.13 16.92
N SER A 436 -22.22 -2.42 15.81
CA SER A 436 -20.87 -1.98 15.45
C SER A 436 -20.36 -0.99 16.50
N THR A 437 -19.17 -1.24 17.05
CA THR A 437 -18.43 -0.22 17.80
C THR A 437 -18.02 0.94 16.90
N ASP A 438 -17.87 0.65 15.61
CA ASP A 438 -17.34 1.55 14.60
C ASP A 438 -18.49 2.02 13.71
N SER A 439 -18.85 3.29 13.86
CA SER A 439 -19.85 3.95 13.03
C SER A 439 -19.22 4.61 11.79
N HIS A 440 -17.90 4.46 11.60
CA HIS A 440 -17.08 5.28 10.70
C HIS A 440 -17.29 6.80 10.90
N LEU A 441 -17.76 7.19 12.09
CA LEU A 441 -17.83 8.57 12.54
C LEU A 441 -16.43 8.95 13.02
N PHE A 442 -15.51 9.12 12.09
CA PHE A 442 -14.19 9.61 12.41
C PHE A 442 -14.33 11.05 12.90
N CYS A 443 -13.53 11.43 13.89
CA CYS A 443 -13.39 12.81 14.31
C CYS A 443 -11.94 13.19 14.00
N GLN A 444 -11.72 13.87 12.87
CA GLN A 444 -10.54 14.68 12.63
C GLN A 444 -11.02 16.14 12.57
N PRO A 445 -10.47 17.05 13.41
CA PRO A 445 -9.06 17.22 13.74
C PRO A 445 -8.70 16.96 15.23
N SER A 446 -7.43 17.19 15.58
CA SER A 446 -6.70 17.00 16.86
C SER A 446 -7.36 17.52 18.16
N VAL A 447 -8.56 18.07 18.11
CA VAL A 447 -9.36 18.44 19.29
C VAL A 447 -10.81 18.03 19.05
N CYS A 448 -11.18 16.82 19.48
CA CYS A 448 -12.57 16.41 19.56
C CYS A 448 -13.20 16.94 20.84
N ALA A 449 -14.42 17.48 20.75
CA ALA A 449 -15.20 17.82 21.94
C ALA A 449 -15.31 16.58 22.85
N ARG A 450 -15.23 16.76 24.17
CA ARG A 450 -15.32 15.66 25.16
C ARG A 450 -16.54 14.75 24.92
N SER A 451 -17.65 15.32 24.44
CA SER A 451 -18.85 14.58 24.05
C SER A 451 -18.59 13.59 22.90
N LEU A 452 -17.96 14.04 21.82
CA LEU A 452 -17.57 13.22 20.66
C LEU A 452 -16.49 12.19 21.02
N ALA A 453 -15.48 12.59 21.80
CA ALA A 453 -14.45 11.66 22.28
C ALA A 453 -15.03 10.56 23.20
N SER A 454 -16.08 10.88 23.98
CA SER A 454 -16.79 9.88 24.80
C SER A 454 -17.75 9.00 24.00
N PHE A 455 -18.08 9.36 22.76
CA PHE A 455 -19.10 8.66 21.99
C PHE A 455 -18.72 7.20 21.67
N PRO A 456 -17.50 6.88 21.20
CA PRO A 456 -17.05 5.49 21.04
C PRO A 456 -17.13 4.69 22.35
N SER A 457 -16.81 5.31 23.50
CA SER A 457 -16.91 4.63 24.80
C SER A 457 -18.36 4.33 25.21
N ARG A 458 -19.32 5.18 24.81
CA ARG A 458 -20.75 4.94 25.04
C ARG A 458 -21.29 3.86 24.10
N LEU A 459 -20.84 3.84 22.84
CA LEU A 459 -21.18 2.79 21.88
C LEU A 459 -20.58 1.44 22.28
N ARG A 460 -19.40 1.42 22.91
CA ARG A 460 -18.81 0.20 23.48
C ARG A 460 -19.76 -0.53 24.40
N THR A 461 -20.47 0.17 25.27
CA THR A 461 -21.39 -0.47 26.22
C THR A 461 -22.48 -1.28 25.52
N PHE A 462 -22.87 -0.91 24.29
CA PHE A 462 -23.88 -1.62 23.50
C PHE A 462 -23.31 -2.77 22.65
N SER A 463 -22.01 -2.77 22.40
CA SER A 463 -21.33 -3.69 21.47
C SER A 463 -20.41 -4.70 22.16
N HIS A 464 -20.04 -4.45 23.42
CA HIS A 464 -19.24 -5.37 24.23
C HIS A 464 -20.09 -6.51 24.80
N LEU A 465 -19.77 -7.75 24.41
CA LEU A 465 -20.41 -8.96 24.95
C LEU A 465 -19.67 -9.56 26.16
N SER A 466 -18.37 -9.25 26.31
CA SER A 466 -17.54 -9.77 27.40
C SER A 466 -17.39 -8.73 28.51
N SER A 467 -17.68 -9.12 29.76
CA SER A 467 -17.51 -8.26 30.94
C SER A 467 -16.05 -7.99 31.31
N LEU A 468 -15.12 -8.83 30.83
CA LEU A 468 -13.68 -8.70 30.96
C LEU A 468 -13.06 -8.98 29.59
N TYR A 469 -12.15 -8.12 29.14
CA TYR A 469 -11.36 -8.43 27.96
C TYR A 469 -10.48 -9.64 28.25
N SER A 470 -10.36 -10.56 27.30
CA SER A 470 -9.25 -11.52 27.32
C SER A 470 -7.98 -10.69 27.36
N SER A 471 -7.27 -10.78 28.48
CA SER A 471 -6.01 -10.08 28.57
C SER A 471 -5.04 -10.78 27.64
N GLU A 472 -4.60 -10.10 26.59
CA GLU A 472 -3.33 -10.41 25.93
C GLU A 472 -2.13 -10.24 26.90
N LEU A 473 -2.35 -10.05 28.21
CA LEU A 473 -1.37 -10.02 29.31
C LEU A 473 -0.53 -11.31 29.46
N LEU A 474 -0.70 -12.32 28.61
CA LEU A 474 0.31 -13.37 28.44
C LEU A 474 1.48 -12.91 27.55
N ASP A 475 1.42 -11.71 26.99
CA ASP A 475 2.61 -11.02 26.52
C ASP A 475 3.47 -10.62 27.72
N SER A 476 4.41 -11.49 28.06
CA SER A 476 5.46 -11.26 29.06
C SER A 476 6.34 -10.02 28.77
N THR A 477 6.22 -9.44 27.57
CA THR A 477 7.03 -8.30 27.13
C THR A 477 6.35 -6.93 27.33
N PHE A 478 5.08 -6.87 27.77
CA PHE A 478 4.30 -5.62 27.96
C PHE A 478 4.17 -4.75 26.69
N THR A 479 4.33 -5.33 25.51
CA THR A 479 4.49 -4.59 24.26
C THR A 479 3.17 -4.11 23.65
N ALA A 480 2.07 -4.80 23.94
CA ALA A 480 0.72 -4.39 23.54
C ALA A 480 0.21 -3.09 24.21
N MET A 481 0.93 -2.54 25.20
CA MET A 481 0.55 -1.28 25.88
C MET A 481 1.03 0.00 25.20
N PHE A 482 1.92 -0.08 24.20
CA PHE A 482 2.41 1.09 23.49
C PHE A 482 1.59 1.32 22.21
N PRO A 483 0.98 2.50 22.02
CA PRO A 483 0.32 2.81 20.76
C PRO A 483 1.37 2.76 19.65
N SER A 484 1.19 1.84 18.69
CA SER A 484 2.07 1.68 17.53
C SER A 484 2.08 2.88 16.59
N GLU A 485 1.19 3.86 16.82
CA GLU A 485 1.10 5.09 16.05
C GLU A 485 2.09 6.17 16.49
N ASP A 486 2.67 6.05 17.69
CA ASP A 486 3.69 6.99 18.14
C ASP A 486 5.03 6.58 17.52
N ILE A 487 5.35 7.24 16.40
CA ILE A 487 6.64 7.17 15.74
C ILE A 487 7.72 7.42 16.81
N ILE A 488 8.47 6.37 17.16
CA ILE A 488 9.60 6.48 18.08
C ILE A 488 10.72 7.18 17.34
N PHE A 489 10.68 8.50 17.39
CA PHE A 489 11.74 9.41 17.03
C PHE A 489 12.90 9.23 18.02
N GLY A 490 14.15 9.19 17.52
CA GLY A 490 15.31 9.16 18.41
C GLY A 490 15.35 10.42 19.28
N VAL A 491 16.13 10.43 20.37
CA VAL A 491 16.26 11.61 21.25
C VAL A 491 16.63 12.89 20.47
N GLU A 492 17.36 12.74 19.35
CA GLU A 492 17.75 13.84 18.46
C GLU A 492 16.60 14.45 17.63
N ASP A 493 15.48 13.75 17.50
CA ASP A 493 14.31 14.17 16.71
C ASP A 493 13.26 14.90 17.57
N ALA A 494 13.35 14.81 18.91
CA ALA A 494 12.50 15.55 19.83
C ALA A 494 12.71 17.07 19.72
N GLY A 495 13.94 17.51 19.46
CA GLY A 495 14.27 18.93 19.28
C GLY A 495 13.73 19.81 20.42
N PHE A 496 12.89 20.79 20.08
CA PHE A 496 12.29 21.71 21.07
C PHE A 496 10.97 21.22 21.69
N HIS A 497 10.58 19.95 21.45
CA HIS A 497 9.45 19.32 22.13
C HIS A 497 9.66 19.40 23.65
N ASP A 498 8.59 19.73 24.38
CA ASP A 498 8.59 19.99 25.83
C ASP A 498 9.50 21.13 26.33
N LEU A 499 10.17 21.89 25.44
CA LEU A 499 10.95 23.08 25.82
C LEU A 499 10.18 24.39 25.60
N LEU A 500 9.47 24.50 24.48
CA LEU A 500 8.69 25.70 24.14
C LEU A 500 7.51 25.40 23.20
N LEU A 501 6.50 26.28 23.24
CA LEU A 501 5.39 26.35 22.29
C LEU A 501 5.37 27.72 21.62
N LEU A 502 5.30 27.74 20.29
CA LEU A 502 5.21 28.96 19.49
C LEU A 502 3.76 29.16 19.02
N THR A 503 3.14 30.24 19.49
CA THR A 503 1.75 30.56 19.17
C THR A 503 1.68 31.83 18.31
N PRO A 504 1.13 31.77 17.09
CA PRO A 504 0.99 32.96 16.24
C PRO A 504 -0.06 33.92 16.83
N LYS A 505 0.29 35.19 17.01
CA LYS A 505 -0.58 36.30 17.44
C LYS A 505 -0.50 37.45 16.44
N GLY A 506 -1.30 37.37 15.38
CA GLY A 506 -1.27 38.36 14.30
C GLY A 506 0.07 38.32 13.55
N ASN A 507 0.82 39.42 13.58
CA ASN A 507 2.16 39.52 12.96
C ASN A 507 3.30 39.14 13.91
N MET A 508 3.03 38.79 15.17
CA MET A 508 4.03 38.41 16.17
C MET A 508 3.83 36.96 16.59
N THR A 509 4.88 36.35 17.14
CA THR A 509 4.83 35.00 17.71
C THR A 509 5.00 35.08 19.22
N SER A 510 4.04 34.60 20.01
CA SER A 510 4.26 34.44 21.46
C SER A 510 4.92 33.10 21.75
N VAL A 511 5.80 33.08 22.75
CA VAL A 511 6.50 31.88 23.19
C VAL A 511 6.03 31.49 24.58
N ASP A 512 5.40 30.32 24.68
CA ASP A 512 5.10 29.71 25.97
C ASP A 512 6.23 28.74 26.31
N LEU A 513 6.94 28.98 27.42
CA LEU A 513 8.10 28.20 27.82
C LEU A 513 7.75 27.21 28.93
N PHE A 514 8.33 26.01 28.88
CA PHE A 514 8.09 24.99 29.89
C PHE A 514 9.08 25.08 31.06
N PRO A 515 8.72 24.58 32.26
CA PRO A 515 9.53 24.72 33.48
C PRO A 515 10.90 24.03 33.46
N ILE A 516 11.17 23.21 32.45
CA ILE A 516 12.44 22.49 32.28
C ILE A 516 13.60 23.44 31.92
N LEU A 517 13.29 24.60 31.33
CA LEU A 517 14.29 25.61 30.97
C LEU A 517 14.67 26.47 32.18
N ASP A 518 15.96 26.72 32.34
CA ASP A 518 16.43 27.65 33.37
C ASP A 518 16.00 29.10 33.06
N ARG A 519 16.01 29.96 34.09
CA ARG A 519 15.63 31.38 33.93
C ARG A 519 16.44 32.10 32.85
N ASN A 520 17.73 31.75 32.71
CA ASN A 520 18.61 32.32 31.70
C ASN A 520 18.21 31.86 30.29
N GLU A 521 18.02 30.55 30.10
CA GLU A 521 17.56 29.96 28.84
C GLU A 521 16.22 30.54 28.39
N SER A 522 15.30 30.68 29.34
CA SER A 522 13.98 31.27 29.12
C SER A 522 14.06 32.71 28.65
N ALA A 523 14.86 33.53 29.35
CA ALA A 523 15.06 34.93 29.00
C ALA A 523 15.69 35.09 27.61
N VAL A 524 16.66 34.24 27.27
CA VAL A 524 17.31 34.23 25.95
C VAL A 524 16.28 33.95 24.85
N ILE A 525 15.49 32.88 24.97
CA ILE A 525 14.49 32.51 23.96
C ILE A 525 13.44 33.61 23.80
N GLN A 526 12.86 34.11 24.90
CA GLN A 526 11.85 35.17 24.86
C GLN A 526 12.40 36.43 24.18
N SER A 527 13.61 36.85 24.55
CA SER A 527 14.23 38.05 23.99
C SER A 527 14.48 37.97 22.49
N ILE A 528 14.67 36.77 21.95
CA ILE A 528 14.99 36.52 20.54
C ILE A 528 13.70 36.33 19.71
N VAL A 529 12.78 35.49 20.18
CA VAL A 529 11.68 34.95 19.39
C VAL A 529 10.36 35.72 19.56
N GLU A 530 10.02 36.24 20.76
CA GLU A 530 8.74 36.95 20.95
C GLU A 530 8.56 38.19 20.06
N PRO A 531 9.60 39.03 19.84
CA PRO A 531 9.49 40.18 18.96
C PRO A 531 9.54 39.81 17.47
N ALA A 532 9.79 38.54 17.15
CA ALA A 532 10.04 38.09 15.80
C ALA A 532 8.74 37.71 15.09
N GLN A 533 8.68 38.00 13.79
CA GLN A 533 7.58 37.59 12.93
C GLN A 533 7.94 36.28 12.24
N GLU A 534 7.10 35.26 12.39
CA GLU A 534 7.29 34.01 11.65
C GLU A 534 7.15 34.23 10.14
N ILE A 535 8.11 33.68 9.40
CA ILE A 535 8.03 33.58 7.96
C ILE A 535 7.31 32.26 7.67
N SER A 536 6.19 32.30 6.95
CA SER A 536 5.48 31.10 6.49
C SER A 536 6.28 30.34 5.41
N TRP A 537 7.54 30.01 5.71
CA TRP A 537 8.43 29.24 4.86
C TRP A 537 7.81 27.87 4.62
N ARG A 538 7.56 27.55 3.34
CA ARG A 538 6.61 26.51 2.97
C ARG A 538 7.22 25.11 2.87
N VAL A 539 8.54 24.99 2.84
CA VAL A 539 9.21 23.74 2.42
C VAL A 539 9.90 23.04 3.59
N LEU A 540 9.39 21.88 3.98
CA LEU A 540 9.97 20.97 4.96
C LEU A 540 11.08 20.15 4.29
N GLY A 541 12.29 20.25 4.83
CA GLY A 541 13.43 19.43 4.45
C GLY A 541 13.71 18.30 5.45
N THR A 542 14.88 17.69 5.33
CA THR A 542 15.36 16.68 6.29
C THR A 542 15.72 17.28 7.66
N THR A 543 15.92 18.59 7.72
CA THR A 543 16.06 19.38 8.95
C THR A 543 14.77 20.13 9.24
N TRP A 544 14.39 20.18 10.52
CA TRP A 544 13.15 20.79 10.97
C TRP A 544 13.45 22.26 11.27
N GLU A 545 13.25 23.12 10.27
CA GLU A 545 13.67 24.51 10.33
C GLU A 545 12.46 25.45 10.41
N ARG A 546 12.50 26.41 11.33
CA ARG A 546 11.53 27.51 11.42
C ARG A 546 12.28 28.82 11.29
N HIS A 547 11.77 29.74 10.46
CA HIS A 547 12.43 31.01 10.18
C HIS A 547 11.57 32.18 10.64
N PHE A 548 12.22 33.15 11.27
CA PHE A 548 11.61 34.37 11.79
C PHE A 548 12.39 35.58 11.30
N VAL A 549 11.72 36.74 11.21
CA VAL A 549 12.34 38.01 10.86
C VAL A 549 12.14 39.06 11.93
N ARG A 550 13.14 39.92 12.04
CA ARG A 550 13.17 41.08 12.92
C ARG A 550 13.76 42.28 12.19
N PRO A 551 13.17 43.48 12.33
CA PRO A 551 13.68 44.69 11.70
C PRO A 551 14.89 45.27 12.44
N ASP A 552 15.07 44.95 13.72
CA ASP A 552 16.16 45.44 14.56
C ASP A 552 17.48 44.69 14.31
N ALA A 553 18.59 45.25 14.79
CA ALA A 553 19.91 44.62 14.72
C ALA A 553 20.07 43.58 15.82
N VAL A 554 20.98 42.61 15.61
CA VAL A 554 21.30 41.60 16.63
C VAL A 554 21.76 42.28 17.92
N PRO A 555 21.12 42.01 19.08
CA PRO A 555 21.54 42.58 20.36
C PRO A 555 23.00 42.26 20.68
N SER A 556 23.80 43.28 21.05
CA SER A 556 25.23 43.11 21.38
C SER A 556 25.49 42.32 22.67
N SER A 557 24.44 42.06 23.46
CA SER A 557 24.50 41.24 24.67
C SER A 557 24.48 39.73 24.40
N LEU A 558 24.11 39.31 23.19
CA LEU A 558 24.03 37.90 22.84
C LEU A 558 25.39 37.38 22.36
N THR A 559 25.81 36.22 22.89
CA THR A 559 27.04 35.52 22.47
C THR A 559 26.74 34.05 22.16
N SER A 560 27.38 33.51 21.12
CA SER A 560 27.28 32.09 20.79
C SER A 560 27.69 31.24 22.00
N SER A 561 26.83 30.31 22.41
CA SER A 561 27.01 29.50 23.60
C SER A 561 26.27 28.17 23.47
N SER A 562 26.81 27.14 24.10
CA SER A 562 26.11 25.86 24.29
C SER A 562 25.44 25.91 25.66
N LEU A 563 24.11 25.94 25.66
CA LEU A 563 23.30 25.91 26.88
C LEU A 563 22.88 24.45 27.15
N PRO A 564 22.45 24.13 28.39
CA PRO A 564 22.05 22.78 28.77
C PRO A 564 21.05 22.12 27.82
N HIS A 565 20.04 22.87 27.34
CA HIS A 565 18.97 22.31 26.51
C HIS A 565 19.08 22.62 25.02
N PHE A 566 19.85 23.63 24.61
CA PHE A 566 20.02 23.99 23.20
C PHE A 566 21.34 24.73 22.96
N THR A 567 21.76 24.79 21.70
CA THR A 567 22.94 25.59 21.31
C THR A 567 22.49 26.87 20.62
N LEU A 568 23.01 28.00 21.09
CA LEU A 568 22.83 29.31 20.48
C LEU A 568 24.02 29.64 19.59
N VAL A 569 23.77 29.86 18.30
CA VAL A 569 24.79 30.25 17.32
C VAL A 569 24.43 31.61 16.74
N ILE A 570 25.34 32.58 16.87
CA ILE A 570 25.12 33.95 16.42
C ILE A 570 26.04 34.25 15.24
N SER A 571 25.45 34.80 14.20
CA SER A 571 26.10 35.33 13.01
C SER A 571 25.76 36.81 12.86
N ARG A 572 26.45 37.51 11.95
CA ARG A 572 26.32 38.98 11.78
C ARG A 572 24.87 39.49 11.76
N ASN A 573 23.99 38.78 11.06
CA ASN A 573 22.57 39.14 10.92
C ASN A 573 21.60 38.01 11.30
N ASN A 574 22.09 36.89 11.83
CA ASN A 574 21.24 35.72 12.11
C ASN A 574 21.54 35.15 13.49
N VAL A 575 20.49 34.72 14.18
CA VAL A 575 20.60 33.94 15.41
C VAL A 575 19.95 32.59 15.16
N GLU A 576 20.64 31.52 15.52
CA GLU A 576 20.19 30.14 15.35
C GLU A 576 20.14 29.43 16.69
N LEU A 577 18.97 28.85 17.01
CA LEU A 577 18.76 27.97 18.15
C LEU A 577 18.73 26.54 17.63
N ARG A 578 19.65 25.68 18.10
CA ARG A 578 19.76 24.28 17.69
C ARG A 578 19.44 23.34 18.84
N ASN A 579 18.54 22.39 18.61
CA ASN A 579 18.38 21.23 19.47
C ASN A 579 18.12 19.98 18.59
N GLY A 580 19.04 19.01 18.64
CA GLY A 580 19.01 17.85 17.77
C GLY A 580 18.98 18.23 16.28
N LYS A 581 18.02 17.70 15.52
CA LYS A 581 17.80 18.04 14.10
C LYS A 581 16.93 19.29 13.88
N THR A 582 16.37 19.86 14.96
CA THR A 582 15.48 21.02 14.89
C THR A 582 16.24 22.33 15.08
N LYS A 583 15.93 23.30 14.23
CA LYS A 583 16.58 24.61 14.22
C LYS A 583 15.56 25.73 14.13
N ILE A 584 15.74 26.77 14.93
CA ILE A 584 14.98 28.01 14.84
C ILE A 584 15.94 29.12 14.42
N PHE A 585 15.67 29.75 13.28
CA PHE A 585 16.44 30.86 12.75
C PHE A 585 15.68 32.18 12.95
N VAL A 586 16.36 33.18 13.51
CA VAL A 586 15.86 34.55 13.57
C VAL A 586 16.80 35.46 12.78
N HIS A 587 16.27 36.03 11.70
CA HIS A 587 16.96 36.91 10.78
C HIS A 587 16.74 38.36 11.18
N PHE A 588 17.80 39.04 11.59
CA PHE A 588 17.79 40.43 12.04
C PHE A 588 18.06 41.39 10.88
N SER A 589 17.58 42.63 11.01
CA SER A 589 17.70 43.68 10.00
C SER A 589 17.22 43.25 8.61
N SER A 590 16.16 42.45 8.58
CA SER A 590 15.62 41.87 7.35
C SER A 590 14.09 41.84 7.35
N ASN A 591 13.49 41.51 6.21
CA ASN A 591 12.06 41.35 6.05
C ASN A 591 11.72 39.98 5.45
N ALA A 592 10.45 39.57 5.56
CA ALA A 592 10.01 38.24 5.16
C ALA A 592 10.26 37.95 3.67
N GLU A 593 10.08 38.95 2.79
CA GLU A 593 10.30 38.80 1.35
C GLU A 593 11.77 38.52 1.01
N THR A 594 12.70 39.26 1.61
CA THR A 594 14.14 39.11 1.36
C THR A 594 14.63 37.76 1.85
N VAL A 595 14.21 37.34 3.04
CA VAL A 595 14.58 36.03 3.59
C VAL A 595 13.94 34.90 2.79
N ASN A 596 12.66 34.99 2.41
CA ASN A 596 12.04 33.98 1.55
C ASN A 596 12.78 33.84 0.23
N LYS A 597 13.17 34.94 -0.42
CA LYS A 597 13.97 34.90 -1.65
C LYS A 597 15.32 34.22 -1.42
N MET A 598 16.03 34.59 -0.35
CA MET A 598 17.31 33.98 0.04
C MET A 598 17.17 32.47 0.27
N LEU A 599 16.16 32.04 1.02
CA LEU A 599 15.88 30.64 1.30
C LEU A 599 15.52 29.87 0.03
N MET A 600 14.73 30.47 -0.89
CA MET A 600 14.44 29.86 -2.19
C MET A 600 15.69 29.71 -3.06
N ASP A 601 16.57 30.70 -3.06
CA ASP A 601 17.83 30.65 -3.82
C ASP A 601 18.82 29.64 -3.21
N ASP A 602 18.85 29.50 -1.89
CA ASP A 602 19.63 28.46 -1.22
C ASP A 602 19.07 27.06 -1.52
N LEU A 603 17.74 26.92 -1.43
CA LEU A 603 17.06 25.67 -1.77
C LEU A 603 17.32 25.27 -3.22
N ARG A 604 17.21 26.22 -4.16
CA ARG A 604 17.52 26.00 -5.58
C ARG A 604 18.96 25.55 -5.78
N ARG A 605 19.92 26.14 -5.06
CA ARG A 605 21.34 25.76 -5.13
C ARG A 605 21.58 24.35 -4.56
N ARG A 606 20.91 24.01 -3.46
CA ARG A 606 21.05 22.71 -2.79
C ARG A 606 20.41 21.58 -3.59
N GLU A 607 19.16 21.75 -4.02
CA GLU A 607 18.38 20.71 -4.69
C GLU A 607 18.62 20.67 -6.20
N GLY A 608 19.07 21.78 -6.80
CA GLY A 608 19.24 21.92 -8.24
C GLY A 608 20.07 20.82 -8.91
N PRO A 609 21.24 20.45 -8.37
CA PRO A 609 22.01 19.34 -8.90
C PRO A 609 21.24 18.02 -8.95
N ASP A 610 20.40 17.75 -7.95
CA ASP A 610 19.61 16.51 -7.86
C ASP A 610 18.42 16.54 -8.82
N VAL A 611 17.77 17.70 -8.99
CA VAL A 611 16.72 17.93 -10.00
C VAL A 611 17.26 17.71 -11.41
N TRP A 612 18.42 18.29 -11.73
CA TRP A 612 19.08 18.10 -13.02
C TRP A 612 19.53 16.66 -13.24
N ARG A 613 20.08 16.01 -12.22
CA ARG A 613 20.48 14.58 -12.29
C ARG A 613 19.27 13.67 -12.50
N ALA A 614 18.15 13.95 -11.83
CA ALA A 614 16.90 13.22 -12.01
C ALA A 614 16.38 13.39 -13.44
N GLU A 615 16.40 14.60 -13.99
CA GLU A 615 15.97 14.85 -15.37
C GLU A 615 16.90 14.21 -16.40
N ARG A 616 18.22 14.25 -16.18
CA ARG A 616 19.17 13.52 -17.01
C ARG A 616 18.85 12.02 -17.04
N LYS A 617 18.63 11.40 -15.87
CA LYS A 617 18.22 9.99 -15.79
C LYS A 617 16.89 9.75 -16.52
N ARG A 618 15.93 10.67 -16.40
CA ARG A 618 14.67 10.58 -17.16
C ARG A 618 14.91 10.65 -18.66
N ILE A 619 15.82 11.50 -19.16
CA ILE A 619 16.18 11.52 -20.59
C ILE A 619 16.82 10.20 -21.02
N GLU A 620 17.77 9.68 -20.23
CA GLU A 620 18.41 8.38 -20.49
C GLU A 620 17.38 7.24 -20.60
N ARG A 621 16.28 7.33 -19.85
CA ARG A 621 15.17 6.37 -19.83
C ARG A 621 14.00 6.73 -20.77
N GLY A 622 14.05 7.86 -21.46
CA GLY A 622 12.95 8.38 -22.29
C GLY A 622 11.71 8.87 -21.51
N GLU A 623 11.83 9.11 -20.21
CA GLU A 623 10.79 9.52 -19.24
C GLU A 623 10.60 11.03 -19.11
N SER A 624 11.45 11.82 -19.77
CA SER A 624 11.41 13.28 -19.65
C SER A 624 10.06 13.82 -20.11
N ARG A 625 9.31 14.43 -19.18
CA ARG A 625 8.04 15.13 -19.48
C ARG A 625 8.28 16.51 -20.09
N GLN A 626 9.48 17.05 -19.94
CA GLN A 626 9.86 18.33 -20.52
C GLN A 626 10.16 18.17 -22.03
N PRO A 627 9.64 19.05 -22.90
CA PRO A 627 9.80 18.95 -24.35
C PRO A 627 11.18 19.44 -24.83
N TRP A 628 12.24 18.73 -24.44
CA TRP A 628 13.62 19.02 -24.89
C TRP A 628 13.82 18.74 -26.38
N THR A 629 14.48 19.66 -27.10
CA THR A 629 14.95 19.40 -28.47
C THR A 629 16.10 18.38 -28.48
N GLN A 630 16.38 17.75 -29.62
CA GLN A 630 17.47 16.77 -29.72
C GLN A 630 18.84 17.34 -29.33
N GLN A 631 19.09 18.62 -29.64
CA GLN A 631 20.33 19.30 -29.23
C GLN A 631 20.39 19.49 -27.71
N GLN A 632 19.28 19.90 -27.08
CA GLN A 632 19.19 20.08 -25.63
C GLN A 632 19.31 18.75 -24.88
N LYS A 633 18.72 17.66 -25.41
CA LYS A 633 18.90 16.31 -24.85
C LYS A 633 20.37 15.90 -24.85
N ARG A 634 21.07 16.10 -25.97
CA ARG A 634 22.52 15.82 -26.06
C ARG A 634 23.33 16.69 -25.11
N GLU A 635 22.96 17.95 -24.97
CA GLU A 635 23.60 18.86 -24.02
C GLU A 635 23.41 18.40 -22.57
N LEU A 636 22.18 18.03 -22.17
CA LEU A 636 21.90 17.54 -20.82
C LEU A 636 22.65 16.24 -20.51
N LEU A 637 22.74 15.32 -21.48
CA LEU A 637 23.48 14.08 -21.33
C LEU A 637 25.01 14.31 -21.19
N ALA A 638 25.55 15.33 -21.87
CA ALA A 638 26.98 15.63 -21.86
C ALA A 638 27.41 16.52 -20.67
N LYS A 639 26.67 17.61 -20.42
CA LYS A 639 27.02 18.66 -19.45
C LYS A 639 26.26 18.56 -18.13
N SER A 640 25.24 17.69 -18.04
CA SER A 640 24.32 17.58 -16.90
C SER A 640 23.45 18.82 -16.62
N THR A 641 23.48 19.82 -17.50
CA THR A 641 22.58 20.98 -17.52
C THR A 641 22.29 21.39 -18.97
N VAL A 642 21.27 22.20 -19.20
CA VAL A 642 20.94 22.79 -20.51
C VAL A 642 21.16 24.29 -20.46
N SER A 643 21.90 24.84 -21.43
CA SER A 643 22.20 26.27 -21.46
C SER A 643 20.94 27.11 -21.66
N GLY A 644 20.75 28.16 -20.87
CA GLY A 644 19.57 29.04 -20.92
C GLY A 644 18.30 28.45 -20.29
N TYR A 645 18.43 27.42 -19.46
CA TYR A 645 17.34 26.91 -18.62
C TYR A 645 17.71 26.97 -17.15
N THR A 646 16.75 27.38 -16.33
CA THR A 646 16.81 27.37 -14.88
C THR A 646 15.68 26.53 -14.31
N ILE A 647 15.73 26.28 -13.00
CA ILE A 647 14.68 25.56 -12.27
C ILE A 647 13.90 26.52 -11.38
N GLU A 648 12.58 26.40 -11.44
CA GLU A 648 11.67 27.14 -10.58
C GLU A 648 10.79 26.18 -9.79
N LEU A 649 10.42 26.57 -8.57
CA LEU A 649 9.43 25.85 -7.80
C LEU A 649 8.07 26.06 -8.45
N ASP A 650 7.33 24.97 -8.65
CA ASP A 650 5.95 25.06 -9.09
C ASP A 650 5.03 25.43 -7.93
N ASN A 651 4.80 26.74 -7.78
CA ASN A 651 3.96 27.31 -6.73
C ASN A 651 2.50 26.82 -6.77
N SER A 652 2.04 26.24 -7.88
CA SER A 652 0.69 25.67 -7.97
C SER A 652 0.51 24.41 -7.14
N LEU A 653 1.62 23.74 -6.76
CA LEU A 653 1.57 22.47 -6.05
C LEU A 653 1.34 22.60 -4.54
N GLU A 654 1.45 23.80 -3.98
CA GLU A 654 1.43 24.08 -2.52
C GLU A 654 2.24 23.07 -1.68
N ALA A 655 3.29 22.50 -2.28
CA ALA A 655 3.96 21.34 -1.74
C ALA A 655 4.74 21.73 -0.48
N ARG A 656 4.51 20.98 0.61
CA ARG A 656 5.21 21.19 1.88
C ARG A 656 6.45 20.34 2.05
N PHE A 657 6.75 19.40 1.14
CA PHE A 657 7.88 18.49 1.26
C PHE A 657 8.80 18.60 0.05
N LEU A 658 10.10 18.40 0.28
CA LEU A 658 11.10 18.37 -0.79
C LEU A 658 10.91 17.15 -1.69
N SER A 659 10.90 17.41 -3.00
CA SER A 659 10.88 16.38 -4.02
C SER A 659 11.46 16.94 -5.31
N VAL A 660 12.14 16.14 -6.12
CA VAL A 660 12.55 16.57 -7.47
C VAL A 660 11.37 16.86 -8.39
N HIS A 661 10.16 16.44 -8.02
CA HIS A 661 8.94 16.60 -8.81
C HIS A 661 8.23 17.95 -8.64
N ILE A 662 8.61 18.76 -7.64
CA ILE A 662 8.01 20.08 -7.41
C ILE A 662 8.72 21.20 -8.20
N TRP A 663 9.75 20.85 -8.96
CA TRP A 663 10.55 21.76 -9.76
C TRP A 663 10.16 21.65 -11.24
N ARG A 664 10.10 22.81 -11.91
CA ARG A 664 9.90 22.93 -13.35
C ARG A 664 11.11 23.57 -14.03
N PHE A 665 11.41 23.12 -15.23
CA PHE A 665 12.46 23.72 -16.07
C PHE A 665 11.88 24.89 -16.87
N VAL A 666 12.42 26.08 -16.65
CA VAL A 666 11.99 27.32 -17.28
C VAL A 666 13.13 27.86 -18.12
N LYS A 667 12.83 28.36 -19.31
CA LYS A 667 13.81 29.00 -20.18
C LYS A 667 14.10 30.40 -19.63
N GLU A 668 15.37 30.72 -19.42
CA GLU A 668 15.80 32.06 -19.03
C GLU A 668 15.45 33.04 -20.17
N SER A 669 14.71 34.10 -19.82
CA SER A 669 14.22 35.12 -20.75
C SER A 669 15.30 36.06 -21.22
#